data_AF-A0A1B3WSJ6-F1
#
_entry.id   AF-A0A1B3WSJ6-F1
#
_cell.length_a   1.000
_cell.length_b   1.000
_cell.length_c   1.000
_cell.angle_alpha   90.00
_cell.angle_beta   90.00
_cell.angle_gamma   90.00
#
_symmetry.space_group_name_H-M   'P 1'
#
loop_
_entity.id
_entity.type
_entity.pdbx_description
1 polymer ?
#
loop_
_entity_poly.entity_id
_entity_poly.type
_entity_poly.pdbx_seq_one_letter_code
_entity_poly.pdbx_strand_id
1 'polypeptide(L)'
;MGQIANLQFLNQKKIRVSTRLLIDVPLIIVVFMLVMIGLVFVYSASWSFSIQAFDNAAYMVSKQALWLFLGVAAALIMGFLIPYRWLQPLSPYLLIGTMISLLILLLIPAAAGVTRTFFGGSVQPSEIAKIAIIIYLAALYTKRAELVESGGLRSLEPFIIPTICAVLVMVQPDFSAAITILALSAMIYMLAGGQINWVITILFVALFLTIIAYFFFDKVRVRTDEYISGFLNPEEASYHIQRVLKSIINGGWFGTGVGKGIGKMTGLPVPWTDSIYVVIIEETGVAGGIFVLGLYLMILWRGFRISIGAPDAFGKLLAAGITLWITFEALLNIGVLLNIFPFAGNALPLISYGGTNMVVTLGSIGILLNISRQTAIYNLEKGKTVPDAMVNLRGGTGGGVYPALAVLQEQKSKENVDEILWVGGADGIEKRLVEREGIPFKGIAAAGLHGVGLKRLPGNLLRLIRGFFESLAIIRDFDPDVLFFTGGYVGFPVALAGLFRRKVIFIPDIEPAVALSALSKVADRITVVAEESRRYLPKRANVAVTGYPTRPALTAVRREDALAGFGLDPELPTVFFFGGSKGAASINSALWKILPRLCEHAQVLHATGEANWGDARTKLEALPETIRGRYHAYPYLHETIGAAFRAADLIVSRAGASTIGEFPLFAVPAILVPYPHAWRYQRVNAEYLVNKGAALLLRDEELTDGLLPSVLDVLTDAEKRERMSAAMRSLAKPDAADAIAAVLLEAGGKTNKKRKK
;
A
#
# COMPACT_ATOMS: atom_id res chain seq x y z
N MET A 1 -27.82 22.27 11.22
CA MET A 1 -27.08 23.48 10.78
C MET A 1 -25.55 23.30 10.65
N GLY A 2 -24.93 22.21 11.15
CA GLY A 2 -23.46 22.06 11.10
C GLY A 2 -22.81 21.67 9.76
N GLN A 3 -23.55 21.13 8.77
CA GLN A 3 -22.93 20.66 7.51
C GLN A 3 -22.74 21.74 6.44
N ILE A 4 -23.55 22.81 6.44
CA ILE A 4 -23.37 23.95 5.52
C ILE A 4 -22.17 24.82 5.96
N ALA A 5 -21.90 24.85 7.27
CA ALA A 5 -20.74 25.55 7.84
C ALA A 5 -19.40 24.90 7.42
N ASN A 6 -19.31 23.57 7.31
CA ASN A 6 -18.06 22.89 6.92
C ASN A 6 -17.71 23.10 5.43
N LEU A 7 -18.70 23.33 4.56
CA LEU A 7 -18.45 23.71 3.16
C LEU A 7 -18.03 25.18 3.02
N GLN A 8 -18.52 26.08 3.89
CA GLN A 8 -18.09 27.48 3.92
C GLN A 8 -16.63 27.64 4.38
N PHE A 9 -16.13 26.77 5.26
CA PHE A 9 -14.72 26.76 5.68
C PHE A 9 -13.75 26.46 4.52
N LEU A 10 -14.12 25.54 3.62
CA LEU A 10 -13.32 25.22 2.42
C LEU A 10 -13.17 26.44 1.48
N ASN A 11 -14.19 27.31 1.43
CA ASN A 11 -14.15 28.54 0.65
C ASN A 11 -13.27 29.64 1.28
N GLN A 12 -13.12 29.68 2.61
CA GLN A 12 -12.35 30.71 3.30
C GLN A 12 -10.82 30.52 3.22
N LYS A 13 -10.30 29.29 3.07
CA LYS A 13 -8.84 29.04 3.02
C LYS A 13 -8.19 29.11 1.62
N LYS A 14 -8.91 29.47 0.54
CA LYS A 14 -8.40 29.39 -0.85
C LYS A 14 -7.71 28.04 -1.17
N ILE A 15 -8.12 26.95 -0.52
CA ILE A 15 -7.65 25.61 -0.88
C ILE A 15 -8.51 25.22 -2.09
N ARG A 16 -7.96 25.30 -3.30
CA ARG A 16 -8.52 24.59 -4.45
C ARG A 16 -8.30 23.09 -4.23
N VAL A 17 -9.07 22.49 -3.31
CA VAL A 17 -9.27 21.05 -3.36
C VAL A 17 -10.05 20.83 -4.65
N SER A 18 -9.48 20.09 -5.59
CA SER A 18 -10.25 19.56 -6.70
C SER A 18 -11.39 18.74 -6.08
N THR A 19 -12.59 19.28 -6.08
CA THR A 19 -13.85 18.68 -5.60
C THR A 19 -14.28 17.47 -6.42
N ARG A 20 -13.39 16.89 -7.24
CA ARG A 20 -13.64 15.67 -8.01
C ARG A 20 -13.58 14.46 -7.09
N LEU A 21 -14.71 14.31 -6.40
CA LEU A 21 -15.26 13.11 -5.76
C LEU A 21 -14.51 12.65 -4.50
N LEU A 22 -14.87 13.21 -3.33
CA LEU A 22 -14.68 12.62 -1.99
C LEU A 22 -15.51 11.31 -1.83
N ILE A 23 -15.58 10.51 -2.88
CA ILE A 23 -16.48 9.38 -3.04
C ILE A 23 -15.63 8.18 -3.42
N ASP A 24 -15.91 7.01 -2.84
CA ASP A 24 -15.21 5.77 -3.14
C ASP A 24 -15.56 5.28 -4.56
N VAL A 25 -14.82 5.79 -5.56
CA VAL A 25 -14.97 5.43 -6.98
C VAL A 25 -14.88 3.92 -7.21
N PRO A 26 -13.92 3.18 -6.61
CA PRO A 26 -13.85 1.73 -6.74
C PRO A 26 -15.14 1.01 -6.31
N LEU A 27 -15.76 1.40 -5.19
CA LEU A 27 -17.04 0.82 -4.76
C LEU A 27 -18.15 1.08 -5.78
N ILE A 28 -18.25 2.32 -6.30
CA ILE A 28 -19.24 2.67 -7.31
C ILE A 28 -19.09 1.85 -8.58
N ILE A 29 -17.86 1.68 -9.08
CA ILE A 29 -17.59 0.91 -10.29
C ILE A 29 -18.07 -0.53 -10.12
N VAL A 30 -17.77 -1.16 -8.98
CA VAL A 30 -18.17 -2.55 -8.71
C VAL A 30 -19.70 -2.69 -8.62
N VAL A 31 -20.36 -1.77 -7.92
CA VAL A 31 -21.83 -1.76 -7.80
C VAL A 31 -22.47 -1.55 -9.17
N PHE A 32 -21.95 -0.61 -9.97
CA PHE A 32 -22.40 -0.38 -11.33
C PHE A 32 -22.26 -1.63 -12.19
N MET A 33 -21.10 -2.31 -12.15
CA MET A 33 -20.89 -3.56 -12.88
C MET A 33 -21.90 -4.64 -12.49
N LEU A 34 -22.13 -4.87 -11.19
CA LEU A 34 -23.10 -5.85 -10.71
C LEU A 34 -24.52 -5.53 -11.18
N VAL A 35 -24.95 -4.27 -11.08
CA VAL A 35 -26.28 -3.82 -11.54
C VAL A 35 -26.43 -4.00 -13.06
N MET A 36 -25.42 -3.65 -13.84
CA MET A 36 -25.46 -3.80 -15.30
C MET A 36 -25.53 -5.27 -15.71
N ILE A 37 -24.75 -6.13 -15.04
CA ILE A 37 -24.85 -7.59 -15.21
C ILE A 37 -26.27 -8.04 -14.84
N GLY A 38 -26.80 -7.59 -13.71
CA GLY A 38 -28.17 -7.85 -13.27
C GLY A 38 -29.21 -7.53 -14.34
N LEU A 39 -29.21 -6.31 -14.90
CA LEU A 39 -30.17 -5.92 -15.94
C LEU A 39 -30.08 -6.80 -17.19
N VAL A 40 -28.87 -7.11 -17.66
CA VAL A 40 -28.65 -7.97 -18.83
C VAL A 40 -29.19 -9.37 -18.57
N PHE A 41 -28.90 -9.95 -17.40
CA PHE A 41 -29.32 -11.31 -17.09
C PHE A 41 -30.76 -11.44 -16.66
N VAL A 42 -31.36 -10.40 -16.04
CA VAL A 42 -32.81 -10.34 -15.81
C VAL A 42 -33.53 -10.34 -17.16
N TYR A 43 -33.06 -9.57 -18.16
CA TYR A 43 -33.61 -9.64 -19.52
C TYR A 43 -33.49 -11.06 -20.09
N SER A 44 -32.26 -11.59 -20.09
CA SER A 44 -31.95 -12.90 -20.66
C SER A 44 -32.77 -14.02 -20.01
N ALA A 45 -32.99 -13.96 -18.70
CA ALA A 45 -33.71 -14.97 -17.94
C ALA A 45 -35.24 -14.86 -18.04
N SER A 46 -35.79 -13.65 -18.26
CA SER A 46 -37.24 -13.40 -18.14
C SER A 46 -37.97 -13.10 -19.44
N TRP A 47 -37.28 -12.92 -20.57
CA TRP A 47 -37.93 -12.49 -21.82
C TRP A 47 -39.06 -13.45 -22.28
N SER A 48 -38.84 -14.77 -22.18
CA SER A 48 -39.80 -15.78 -22.63
C SER A 48 -41.06 -15.77 -21.76
N PHE A 49 -40.89 -15.72 -20.44
CA PHE A 49 -41.97 -15.57 -19.47
C PHE A 49 -42.71 -14.25 -19.67
N SER A 50 -41.99 -13.15 -19.92
CA SER A 50 -42.57 -11.81 -20.07
C SER A 50 -43.44 -11.70 -21.33
N ILE A 51 -43.07 -12.36 -22.43
CA ILE A 51 -43.94 -12.48 -23.62
C ILE A 51 -45.19 -13.29 -23.28
N GLN A 52 -45.05 -14.46 -22.64
CA GLN A 52 -46.19 -15.34 -22.36
C GLN A 52 -47.20 -14.73 -21.37
N ALA A 53 -46.72 -14.01 -20.36
CA ALA A 53 -47.57 -13.47 -19.29
C ALA A 53 -48.07 -12.04 -19.54
N PHE A 54 -47.32 -11.22 -20.29
CA PHE A 54 -47.57 -9.77 -20.43
C PHE A 54 -47.49 -9.24 -21.86
N ASP A 55 -47.31 -10.12 -22.86
CA ASP A 55 -47.18 -9.76 -24.28
C ASP A 55 -46.06 -8.74 -24.58
N ASN A 56 -45.05 -8.69 -23.69
CA ASN A 56 -43.94 -7.75 -23.81
C ASN A 56 -42.66 -8.35 -23.22
N ALA A 57 -41.67 -8.64 -24.09
CA ALA A 57 -40.39 -9.24 -23.71
C ALA A 57 -39.60 -8.43 -22.67
N ALA A 58 -39.74 -7.10 -22.66
CA ALA A 58 -38.99 -6.21 -21.79
C ALA A 58 -39.69 -5.93 -20.44
N TYR A 59 -40.92 -6.42 -20.23
CA TYR A 59 -41.76 -6.01 -19.11
C TYR A 59 -41.09 -6.16 -17.73
N MET A 60 -40.46 -7.30 -17.45
CA MET A 60 -39.74 -7.53 -16.18
C MET A 60 -38.54 -6.59 -16.01
N VAL A 61 -37.79 -6.33 -17.08
CA VAL A 61 -36.64 -5.42 -17.04
C VAL A 61 -37.07 -3.98 -16.88
N SER A 62 -38.17 -3.56 -17.52
CA SER A 62 -38.74 -2.22 -17.34
C SER A 62 -39.14 -1.99 -15.88
N LYS A 63 -39.73 -3.00 -15.22
CA LYS A 63 -40.00 -2.94 -13.77
C LYS A 63 -38.72 -2.88 -12.94
N GLN A 64 -37.72 -3.71 -13.25
CA GLN A 64 -36.44 -3.68 -12.55
C GLN A 64 -35.74 -2.33 -12.71
N ALA A 65 -35.83 -1.71 -13.89
CA ALA A 65 -35.26 -0.38 -14.15
C ALA A 65 -35.93 0.72 -13.32
N LEU A 66 -37.25 0.64 -13.10
CA LEU A 66 -37.96 1.53 -12.17
C LEU A 66 -37.44 1.36 -10.72
N TRP A 67 -37.30 0.12 -10.25
CA TRP A 67 -36.74 -0.15 -8.92
C TRP A 67 -35.29 0.28 -8.78
N LEU A 68 -34.50 0.11 -9.84
CA LEU A 68 -33.13 0.63 -9.91
C LEU A 68 -33.11 2.15 -9.81
N PHE A 69 -33.99 2.85 -10.53
CA PHE A 69 -34.10 4.30 -10.42
C PHE A 69 -34.43 4.75 -8.99
N LEU A 70 -35.41 4.11 -8.35
CA LEU A 70 -35.75 4.37 -6.95
C LEU A 70 -34.60 4.03 -6.00
N GLY A 71 -33.86 2.96 -6.25
CA GLY A 71 -32.71 2.55 -5.47
C GLY A 71 -31.52 3.51 -5.61
N VAL A 72 -31.25 4.01 -6.82
CA VAL A 72 -30.24 5.05 -7.07
C VAL A 72 -30.65 6.35 -6.36
N ALA A 73 -31.93 6.75 -6.42
CA ALA A 73 -32.43 7.89 -5.67
C ALA A 73 -32.22 7.70 -4.16
N ALA A 74 -32.55 6.52 -3.61
CA ALA A 74 -32.30 6.19 -2.21
C ALA A 74 -30.80 6.24 -1.85
N ALA A 75 -29.93 5.72 -2.72
CA ALA A 75 -28.48 5.75 -2.56
C ALA A 75 -27.94 7.19 -2.54
N LEU A 76 -28.46 8.07 -3.39
CA LEU A 76 -28.09 9.49 -3.42
C LEU A 76 -28.59 10.24 -2.17
N ILE A 77 -29.81 9.96 -1.72
CA ILE A 77 -30.38 10.58 -0.51
C ILE A 77 -29.58 10.17 0.72
N MET A 78 -29.40 8.86 0.94
CA MET A 78 -28.60 8.33 2.06
C MET A 78 -27.12 8.70 1.91
N GLY A 79 -26.64 8.76 0.68
CA GLY A 79 -25.27 9.11 0.33
C GLY A 79 -24.95 10.56 0.66
N PHE A 80 -25.76 11.54 0.27
CA PHE A 80 -25.38 12.95 0.29
C PHE A 80 -26.22 13.82 1.20
N LEU A 81 -27.52 13.53 1.36
CA LEU A 81 -28.46 14.41 2.04
C LEU A 81 -28.56 14.09 3.54
N ILE A 82 -28.57 12.81 3.89
CA ILE A 82 -28.78 12.37 5.29
C ILE A 82 -27.42 12.02 5.91
N PRO A 83 -26.98 12.70 6.99
CA PRO A 83 -25.78 12.29 7.71
C PRO A 83 -25.98 10.91 8.34
N TYR A 84 -25.07 9.95 8.12
CA TYR A 84 -25.27 8.60 8.66
C TYR A 84 -25.44 8.57 10.18
N ARG A 85 -24.85 9.52 10.91
CA ARG A 85 -24.98 9.68 12.37
C ARG A 85 -26.42 9.88 12.84
N TRP A 86 -27.30 10.41 11.98
CA TRP A 86 -28.72 10.58 12.33
C TRP A 86 -29.45 9.23 12.46
N LEU A 87 -28.92 8.16 11.85
CA LEU A 87 -29.48 6.82 11.98
C LEU A 87 -29.29 6.26 13.39
N GLN A 88 -28.28 6.72 14.15
CA GLN A 88 -27.99 6.21 15.48
C GLN A 88 -29.10 6.51 16.52
N PRO A 89 -29.60 7.75 16.69
CA PRO A 89 -30.75 8.00 17.57
C PRO A 89 -32.07 7.51 16.99
N LEU A 90 -32.19 7.41 15.66
CA LEU A 90 -33.41 6.96 14.99
C LEU A 90 -33.58 5.42 15.01
N SER A 91 -32.51 4.68 15.31
CA SER A 91 -32.49 3.22 15.20
C SER A 91 -33.60 2.47 15.93
N PRO A 92 -34.01 2.83 17.17
CA PRO A 92 -35.09 2.12 17.85
C PRO A 92 -36.45 2.32 17.16
N TYR A 93 -36.70 3.53 16.63
CA TYR A 93 -37.94 3.85 15.93
C TYR A 93 -38.02 3.13 14.59
N LEU A 94 -36.91 3.05 13.85
CA LEU A 94 -36.84 2.25 12.61
C LEU A 94 -37.14 0.78 12.87
N LEU A 95 -36.57 0.23 13.95
CA LEU A 95 -36.80 -1.16 14.32
C LEU A 95 -38.25 -1.41 14.74
N ILE A 96 -38.83 -0.56 15.60
CA ILE A 96 -40.23 -0.67 16.02
C ILE A 96 -41.17 -0.56 14.80
N GLY A 97 -40.96 0.41 13.92
CA GLY A 97 -41.73 0.55 12.69
C GLY A 97 -41.65 -0.71 11.81
N THR A 98 -40.47 -1.31 11.72
CA THR A 98 -40.28 -2.56 10.97
C THR A 98 -41.00 -3.74 11.64
N MET A 99 -40.92 -3.86 12.97
CA MET A 99 -41.63 -4.89 13.73
C MET A 99 -43.16 -4.75 13.59
N ILE A 100 -43.68 -3.53 13.65
CA ILE A 100 -45.10 -3.26 13.39
C ILE A 100 -45.47 -3.67 11.96
N SER A 101 -44.64 -3.34 10.97
CA SER A 101 -44.90 -3.73 9.57
C SER A 101 -44.92 -5.25 9.38
N LEU A 102 -44.04 -5.99 10.07
CA LEU A 102 -44.03 -7.45 10.09
C LEU A 102 -45.29 -8.01 10.77
N LEU A 103 -45.73 -7.39 11.86
CA LEU A 103 -46.94 -7.80 12.57
C LEU A 103 -48.21 -7.57 11.74
N ILE A 104 -48.32 -6.41 11.08
CA ILE A 104 -49.46 -6.10 10.19
C ILE A 104 -49.56 -7.14 9.08
N LEU A 105 -48.42 -7.59 8.54
CA LEU A 105 -48.39 -8.59 7.48
C LEU A 105 -48.99 -9.95 7.91
N LEU A 106 -48.86 -10.31 9.19
CA LEU A 106 -49.47 -11.52 9.76
C LEU A 106 -51.01 -11.44 9.76
N LEU A 107 -51.58 -10.23 9.76
CA LEU A 107 -53.02 -10.00 9.76
C LEU A 107 -53.62 -9.97 8.36
N ILE A 108 -52.80 -9.95 7.30
CA ILE A 108 -53.26 -9.92 5.91
C ILE A 108 -53.40 -11.36 5.39
N PRO A 109 -54.63 -11.85 5.16
CA PRO A 109 -54.85 -13.20 4.63
C PRO A 109 -54.38 -13.32 3.17
N ALA A 110 -53.68 -14.41 2.85
CA ALA A 110 -53.24 -14.77 1.50
C ALA A 110 -53.93 -16.06 1.01
N ALA A 111 -54.03 -16.22 -0.32
CA ALA A 111 -54.56 -17.43 -0.96
C ALA A 111 -53.82 -18.74 -0.57
N ALA A 112 -52.59 -18.64 -0.06
CA ALA A 112 -51.77 -19.77 0.40
C ALA A 112 -51.32 -19.66 1.88
N GLY A 113 -52.06 -18.91 2.72
CA GLY A 113 -51.73 -18.69 4.13
C GLY A 113 -51.35 -17.25 4.46
N VAL A 114 -50.18 -17.02 5.04
CA VAL A 114 -49.68 -15.68 5.44
C VAL A 114 -48.92 -15.03 4.27
N THR A 115 -49.23 -13.77 3.94
CA THR A 115 -48.51 -13.01 2.90
C THR A 115 -47.08 -12.66 3.36
N ARG A 116 -46.14 -12.53 2.41
CA ARG A 116 -44.75 -12.07 2.66
C ARG A 116 -44.48 -10.63 2.20
N THR A 117 -45.44 -10.01 1.52
CA THR A 117 -45.25 -8.73 0.84
C THR A 117 -46.51 -7.85 0.92
N PHE A 118 -46.30 -6.54 0.97
CA PHE A 118 -47.35 -5.55 0.75
C PHE A 118 -47.51 -5.25 -0.75
N PHE A 119 -48.69 -4.74 -1.12
CA PHE A 119 -49.01 -4.26 -2.47
C PHE A 119 -48.74 -5.28 -3.58
N GLY A 120 -49.18 -6.53 -3.39
CA GLY A 120 -49.15 -7.58 -4.41
C GLY A 120 -47.74 -8.01 -4.85
N GLY A 121 -46.76 -8.03 -3.95
CA GLY A 121 -45.38 -8.45 -4.25
C GLY A 121 -44.34 -7.34 -4.29
N SER A 122 -44.73 -6.07 -4.07
CA SER A 122 -43.85 -4.92 -4.33
C SER A 122 -42.93 -4.55 -3.16
N VAL A 123 -43.41 -4.71 -1.92
CA VAL A 123 -42.66 -4.30 -0.71
C VAL A 123 -42.53 -5.46 0.26
N GLN A 124 -41.30 -5.86 0.58
CA GLN A 124 -41.01 -6.95 1.50
C GLN A 124 -40.40 -6.42 2.81
N PRO A 125 -41.15 -6.43 3.93
CA PRO A 125 -40.66 -5.92 5.22
C PRO A 125 -39.43 -6.64 5.76
N SER A 126 -39.23 -7.93 5.44
CA SER A 126 -38.06 -8.69 5.89
C SER A 126 -36.74 -8.17 5.30
N GLU A 127 -36.77 -7.53 4.12
CA GLU A 127 -35.61 -6.81 3.56
C GLU A 127 -35.23 -5.59 4.41
N ILE A 128 -36.22 -4.83 4.86
CA ILE A 128 -36.03 -3.65 5.72
C ILE A 128 -35.58 -4.08 7.12
N ALA A 129 -36.05 -5.22 7.62
CA ALA A 129 -35.67 -5.75 8.93
C ALA A 129 -34.18 -6.00 9.04
N LYS A 130 -33.55 -6.53 7.99
CA LYS A 130 -32.10 -6.81 7.97
C LYS A 130 -31.28 -5.54 8.18
N ILE A 131 -31.56 -4.47 7.43
CA ILE A 131 -30.87 -3.19 7.62
C ILE A 131 -31.22 -2.50 8.95
N ALA A 132 -32.48 -2.58 9.39
CA ALA A 132 -32.92 -2.00 10.66
C ALA A 132 -32.18 -2.63 11.85
N ILE A 133 -31.98 -3.95 11.83
CA ILE A 133 -31.23 -4.68 12.85
C ILE A 133 -29.75 -4.30 12.83
N ILE A 134 -29.13 -4.16 11.65
CA ILE A 134 -27.73 -3.71 11.53
C ILE A 134 -27.57 -2.33 12.17
N ILE A 135 -28.44 -1.38 11.84
CA ILE A 135 -28.42 -0.02 12.39
C ILE A 135 -28.66 -0.04 13.91
N TYR A 136 -29.63 -0.83 14.37
CA TYR A 136 -29.95 -0.97 15.79
C TYR A 136 -28.79 -1.55 16.59
N LEU A 137 -28.22 -2.67 16.17
CA LEU A 137 -27.12 -3.33 16.88
C LEU A 137 -25.85 -2.46 16.87
N ALA A 138 -25.52 -1.83 15.73
CA ALA A 138 -24.41 -0.88 15.68
C ALA A 138 -24.61 0.29 16.67
N ALA A 139 -25.84 0.81 16.78
CA ALA A 139 -26.15 1.87 17.74
C ALA A 139 -26.12 1.38 19.20
N LEU A 140 -26.63 0.17 19.46
CA LEU A 140 -26.67 -0.45 20.78
C LEU A 140 -25.26 -0.69 21.32
N TYR A 141 -24.41 -1.38 20.55
CA TYR A 141 -23.03 -1.67 20.96
C TYR A 141 -22.16 -0.42 21.09
N THR A 142 -22.45 0.63 20.31
CA THR A 142 -21.77 1.92 20.49
C THR A 142 -22.16 2.61 21.81
N LYS A 143 -23.41 2.43 22.28
CA LYS A 143 -23.91 3.06 23.52
C LYS A 143 -23.66 2.23 24.78
N ARG A 144 -23.66 0.90 24.65
CA ARG A 144 -23.56 -0.06 25.77
C ARG A 144 -22.45 -1.09 25.51
N ALA A 145 -21.21 -0.62 25.41
CA ALA A 145 -20.04 -1.47 25.15
C ALA A 145 -19.86 -2.56 26.23
N GLU A 146 -20.27 -2.28 27.47
CA GLU A 146 -20.28 -3.21 28.61
C GLU A 146 -21.06 -4.53 28.37
N LEU A 147 -22.06 -4.52 27.47
CA LEU A 147 -22.81 -5.72 27.07
C LEU A 147 -21.94 -6.72 26.31
N VAL A 148 -20.83 -6.28 25.75
CA VAL A 148 -19.88 -7.09 24.99
C VAL A 148 -18.73 -7.54 25.88
N GLU A 149 -18.27 -6.67 26.78
CA GLU A 149 -17.11 -6.89 27.65
C GLU A 149 -17.40 -7.77 28.88
N SER A 150 -18.62 -7.72 29.41
CA SER A 150 -18.97 -8.36 30.70
C SER A 150 -18.90 -9.89 30.70
N GLY A 151 -18.96 -10.55 29.54
CA GLY A 151 -18.80 -12.00 29.38
C GLY A 151 -19.87 -12.90 30.02
N GLY A 152 -20.68 -12.35 30.92
CA GLY A 152 -21.79 -13.05 31.57
C GLY A 152 -23.05 -13.10 30.71
N LEU A 153 -24.15 -13.58 31.30
CA LEU A 153 -25.47 -13.73 30.66
C LEU A 153 -26.02 -12.43 30.04
N ARG A 154 -25.56 -11.26 30.50
CA ARG A 154 -25.93 -9.96 29.90
C ARG A 154 -25.50 -9.83 28.44
N SER A 155 -24.50 -10.61 28.01
CA SER A 155 -24.07 -10.69 26.61
C SER A 155 -25.15 -11.24 25.67
N LEU A 156 -26.18 -11.90 26.21
CA LEU A 156 -27.32 -12.40 25.44
C LEU A 156 -28.42 -11.35 25.23
N GLU A 157 -28.48 -10.29 26.04
CA GLU A 157 -29.53 -9.25 25.93
C GLU A 157 -29.67 -8.66 24.51
N PRO A 158 -28.57 -8.34 23.79
CA PRO A 158 -28.64 -7.82 22.42
C PRO A 158 -29.31 -8.77 21.41
N PHE A 159 -29.36 -10.07 21.69
CA PHE A 159 -29.93 -11.08 20.79
C PHE A 159 -31.44 -11.24 20.95
N ILE A 160 -32.04 -10.72 22.03
CA ILE A 160 -33.48 -10.86 22.29
C ILE A 160 -34.28 -10.25 21.13
N ILE A 161 -34.01 -9.01 20.77
CA ILE A 161 -34.80 -8.30 19.75
C ILE A 161 -34.61 -8.90 18.35
N PRO A 162 -33.39 -9.19 17.87
CA PRO A 162 -33.21 -9.92 16.63
C PRO A 162 -33.90 -11.28 16.61
N THR A 163 -33.93 -11.99 17.74
CA THR A 163 -34.65 -13.28 17.84
C THR A 163 -36.15 -13.10 17.68
N ILE A 164 -36.76 -12.10 18.34
CA ILE A 164 -38.18 -11.79 18.16
C ILE A 164 -38.47 -11.43 16.70
N CYS A 165 -37.61 -10.61 16.08
CA CYS A 165 -37.75 -10.27 14.67
C CYS A 165 -37.65 -11.49 13.75
N ALA A 166 -36.68 -12.36 13.98
CA ALA A 166 -36.50 -13.61 13.23
C ALA A 166 -37.72 -14.53 13.38
N VAL A 167 -38.31 -14.64 14.58
CA VAL A 167 -39.54 -15.42 14.80
C VAL A 167 -40.71 -14.85 14.00
N LEU A 168 -40.93 -13.53 14.01
CA LEU A 168 -42.00 -12.92 13.20
C LEU A 168 -41.84 -13.20 11.70
N VAL A 169 -40.61 -13.15 11.20
CA VAL A 169 -40.28 -13.46 9.81
C VAL A 169 -40.46 -14.96 9.50
N MET A 170 -40.09 -15.83 10.44
CA MET A 170 -40.26 -17.28 10.31
C MET A 170 -41.75 -17.70 10.28
N VAL A 171 -42.62 -17.00 11.02
CA VAL A 171 -44.08 -17.19 10.97
C VAL A 171 -44.67 -16.79 9.61
N GLN A 172 -43.97 -15.95 8.84
CA GLN A 172 -44.27 -15.59 7.44
C GLN A 172 -43.69 -16.61 6.44
N PRO A 173 -43.60 -17.89 6.83
CA PRO A 173 -42.66 -18.91 6.35
C PRO A 173 -41.36 -18.46 5.63
N ASP A 174 -40.72 -17.36 6.04
CA ASP A 174 -39.47 -16.85 5.43
C ASP A 174 -38.23 -17.25 6.25
N PHE A 175 -37.86 -18.53 6.17
CA PHE A 175 -36.76 -19.10 6.95
C PHE A 175 -35.39 -18.49 6.62
N SER A 176 -35.17 -18.13 5.35
CA SER A 176 -33.88 -17.60 4.89
C SER A 176 -33.60 -16.21 5.44
N ALA A 177 -34.60 -15.33 5.42
CA ALA A 177 -34.49 -14.01 6.04
C ALA A 177 -34.33 -14.10 7.56
N ALA A 178 -35.03 -15.02 8.24
CA ALA A 178 -34.89 -15.23 9.69
C ALA A 178 -33.46 -15.69 10.07
N ILE A 179 -32.90 -16.67 9.35
CA ILE A 179 -31.52 -17.14 9.55
C ILE A 179 -30.53 -16.00 9.28
N THR A 180 -30.75 -15.23 8.21
CA THR A 180 -29.91 -14.08 7.87
C THR A 180 -29.90 -13.06 9.00
N ILE A 181 -31.05 -12.72 9.57
CA ILE A 181 -31.15 -11.80 10.72
C ILE A 181 -30.30 -12.29 11.91
N LEU A 182 -30.41 -13.56 12.27
CA LEU A 182 -29.67 -14.14 13.40
C LEU A 182 -28.16 -14.20 13.12
N ALA A 183 -27.77 -14.62 11.91
CA ALA A 183 -26.38 -14.66 11.47
C ALA A 183 -25.75 -13.26 11.50
N LEU A 184 -26.44 -12.25 10.97
CA LEU A 184 -25.97 -10.85 11.01
C LEU A 184 -25.82 -10.33 12.43
N SER A 185 -26.73 -10.71 13.32
CA SER A 185 -26.65 -10.33 14.73
C SER A 185 -25.41 -10.91 15.40
N ALA A 186 -25.11 -12.19 15.14
CA ALA A 186 -23.90 -12.85 15.64
C ALA A 186 -22.62 -12.23 15.04
N MET A 187 -22.62 -11.94 13.74
CA MET A 187 -21.49 -11.30 13.06
C MET A 187 -21.20 -9.90 13.61
N ILE A 188 -22.21 -9.06 13.83
CA ILE A 188 -22.04 -7.72 14.40
C ILE A 188 -21.59 -7.80 15.86
N TYR A 189 -22.11 -8.75 16.64
CA TYR A 189 -21.63 -9.00 18.01
C TYR A 189 -20.14 -9.33 18.03
N MET A 190 -19.66 -10.20 17.14
CA MET A 190 -18.22 -10.49 17.02
C MET A 190 -17.41 -9.26 16.63
N LEU A 191 -17.91 -8.44 15.69
CA LEU A 191 -17.25 -7.21 15.27
C LEU A 191 -17.20 -6.15 16.37
N ALA A 192 -18.17 -6.15 17.28
CA ALA A 192 -18.19 -5.29 18.45
C ALA A 192 -17.21 -5.73 19.56
N GLY A 193 -16.53 -6.87 19.40
CA GLY A 193 -15.60 -7.43 20.38
C GLY A 193 -16.19 -8.57 21.23
N GLY A 194 -17.30 -9.15 20.80
CA GLY A 194 -18.02 -10.19 21.54
C GLY A 194 -17.27 -11.50 21.71
N GLN A 195 -17.60 -12.22 22.77
CA GLN A 195 -16.99 -13.51 23.06
C GLN A 195 -17.55 -14.60 22.14
N ILE A 196 -16.65 -15.38 21.52
CA ILE A 196 -17.05 -16.44 20.58
C ILE A 196 -17.97 -17.50 21.19
N ASN A 197 -17.85 -17.74 22.51
CA ASN A 197 -18.66 -18.74 23.22
C ASN A 197 -20.17 -18.47 23.07
N TRP A 198 -20.61 -17.22 23.13
CA TRP A 198 -22.03 -16.88 23.00
C TRP A 198 -22.54 -17.05 21.56
N VAL A 199 -21.69 -16.78 20.57
CA VAL A 199 -22.02 -17.07 19.17
C VAL A 199 -22.15 -18.58 18.96
N ILE A 200 -21.22 -19.36 19.50
CA ILE A 200 -21.27 -20.83 19.46
C ILE A 200 -22.56 -21.32 20.14
N THR A 201 -22.92 -20.80 21.31
CA THR A 201 -24.17 -21.13 22.00
C THR A 201 -25.39 -20.84 21.12
N ILE A 202 -25.45 -19.69 20.46
CA ILE A 202 -26.57 -19.33 19.57
C ILE A 202 -26.64 -20.26 18.37
N LEU A 203 -25.51 -20.63 17.78
CA LEU A 203 -25.45 -21.60 16.69
C LEU A 203 -25.91 -22.99 17.15
N PHE A 204 -25.51 -23.44 18.34
CA PHE A 204 -26.00 -24.69 18.93
C PHE A 204 -27.49 -24.65 19.20
N VAL A 205 -28.02 -23.55 19.73
CA VAL A 205 -29.47 -23.36 19.93
C VAL A 205 -30.21 -23.38 18.59
N ALA A 206 -29.71 -22.68 17.57
CA ALA A 206 -30.31 -22.68 16.24
C ALA A 206 -30.30 -24.09 15.60
N LEU A 207 -29.20 -24.84 15.75
CA LEU A 207 -29.09 -26.22 15.29
C LEU A 207 -30.07 -27.13 16.04
N PHE A 208 -30.13 -27.01 17.37
CA PHE A 208 -31.06 -27.78 18.20
C PHE A 208 -32.52 -27.49 17.84
N LEU A 209 -32.88 -26.22 17.62
CA LEU A 209 -34.21 -25.82 17.13
C LEU A 209 -34.51 -26.37 15.73
N THR A 210 -33.51 -26.44 14.86
CA THR A 210 -33.66 -27.03 13.52
C THR A 210 -33.91 -28.54 13.61
N ILE A 211 -33.19 -29.25 14.50
CA ILE A 211 -33.39 -30.67 14.76
C ILE A 211 -34.79 -30.92 15.33
N ILE A 212 -35.26 -30.10 16.26
CA ILE A 212 -36.65 -30.17 16.75
C ILE A 212 -37.60 -29.94 15.59
N ALA A 213 -37.42 -28.87 14.82
CA ALA A 213 -38.30 -28.51 13.72
C ALA A 213 -38.39 -29.61 12.65
N TYR A 214 -37.32 -30.37 12.43
CA TYR A 214 -37.30 -31.54 11.55
C TYR A 214 -38.34 -32.60 11.95
N PHE A 215 -38.53 -32.85 13.24
CA PHE A 215 -39.51 -33.83 13.73
C PHE A 215 -40.95 -33.32 13.74
N PHE A 216 -41.16 -32.00 13.83
CA PHE A 216 -42.49 -31.39 14.00
C PHE A 216 -43.06 -30.73 12.73
N PHE A 217 -42.22 -30.37 11.75
CA PHE A 217 -42.67 -29.66 10.55
C PHE A 217 -42.27 -30.42 9.27
N ASP A 218 -43.27 -30.92 8.54
CA ASP A 218 -43.08 -31.65 7.28
C ASP A 218 -42.24 -30.88 6.26
N LYS A 219 -42.44 -29.57 6.15
CA LYS A 219 -41.68 -28.70 5.23
C LYS A 219 -40.19 -28.66 5.56
N VAL A 220 -39.82 -28.71 6.85
CA VAL A 220 -38.43 -28.69 7.29
C VAL A 220 -37.80 -30.06 7.05
N ARG A 221 -38.54 -31.13 7.37
CA ARG A 221 -38.13 -32.51 7.13
C ARG A 221 -37.79 -32.77 5.66
N VAL A 222 -38.76 -32.53 4.77
CA VAL A 222 -38.61 -32.77 3.31
C VAL A 222 -37.42 -32.00 2.74
N ARG A 223 -37.24 -30.72 3.09
CA ARG A 223 -36.09 -29.94 2.60
C ARG A 223 -34.75 -30.43 3.13
N THR A 224 -34.72 -30.88 4.38
CA THR A 224 -33.50 -31.42 4.98
C THR A 224 -33.13 -32.75 4.32
N ASP A 225 -34.13 -33.61 4.08
CA ASP A 225 -33.94 -34.89 3.40
C ASP A 225 -33.47 -34.70 1.94
N GLU A 226 -34.10 -33.79 1.20
CA GLU A 226 -33.71 -33.42 -0.18
C GLU A 226 -32.29 -32.83 -0.24
N TYR A 227 -31.88 -32.07 0.78
CA TYR A 227 -30.52 -31.54 0.88
C TYR A 227 -29.51 -32.66 1.16
N ILE A 228 -29.76 -33.51 2.18
CA ILE A 228 -28.85 -34.59 2.57
C ILE A 228 -28.69 -35.58 1.43
N SER A 229 -29.79 -36.01 0.82
CA SER A 229 -29.77 -36.91 -0.35
C SER A 229 -29.00 -36.28 -1.51
N GLY A 230 -29.26 -35.02 -1.84
CA GLY A 230 -28.52 -34.30 -2.88
C GLY A 230 -27.04 -34.09 -2.58
N PHE A 231 -26.66 -34.00 -1.31
CA PHE A 231 -25.26 -33.84 -0.89
C PHE A 231 -24.47 -35.15 -1.02
N LEU A 232 -25.14 -36.28 -0.75
CA LEU A 232 -24.56 -37.62 -0.91
C LEU A 232 -24.54 -38.06 -2.38
N ASN A 233 -25.65 -37.85 -3.09
CA ASN A 233 -25.81 -38.19 -4.50
C ASN A 233 -26.49 -37.03 -5.25
N PRO A 234 -25.77 -36.29 -6.12
CA PRO A 234 -26.34 -35.19 -6.90
C PRO A 234 -27.54 -35.56 -7.76
N GLU A 235 -27.69 -36.85 -8.14
CA GLU A 235 -28.84 -37.35 -8.89
C GLU A 235 -30.11 -37.48 -8.04
N GLU A 236 -29.98 -37.58 -6.71
CA GLU A 236 -31.10 -37.66 -5.76
C GLU A 236 -31.47 -36.28 -5.18
N ALA A 237 -30.76 -35.22 -5.59
CA ALA A 237 -31.03 -33.87 -5.14
C ALA A 237 -32.43 -33.39 -5.54
N SER A 238 -32.92 -32.32 -4.89
CA SER A 238 -34.17 -31.67 -5.28
C SER A 238 -34.17 -31.30 -6.78
N TYR A 239 -35.35 -31.32 -7.40
CA TYR A 239 -35.52 -30.98 -8.82
C TYR A 239 -34.85 -29.65 -9.20
N HIS A 240 -34.93 -28.65 -8.31
CA HIS A 240 -34.29 -27.37 -8.52
C HIS A 240 -32.77 -27.51 -8.65
N ILE A 241 -32.13 -28.23 -7.73
CA ILE A 241 -30.67 -28.43 -7.70
C ILE A 241 -30.20 -29.27 -8.89
N GLN A 242 -30.93 -30.33 -9.25
CA GLN A 242 -30.62 -31.12 -10.44
C GLN A 242 -30.59 -30.25 -11.72
N ARG A 243 -31.57 -29.34 -11.86
CA ARG A 243 -31.62 -28.38 -12.98
C ARG A 243 -30.50 -27.35 -12.93
N VAL A 244 -30.11 -26.92 -11.72
CA VAL A 244 -28.96 -26.04 -11.54
C VAL A 244 -27.68 -26.72 -12.03
N LEU A 245 -27.40 -27.93 -11.55
CA LEU A 245 -26.21 -28.69 -11.94
C LEU A 245 -26.17 -28.95 -13.44
N LYS A 246 -27.29 -29.33 -14.04
CA LYS A 246 -27.39 -29.53 -15.49
C LYS A 246 -27.08 -28.25 -16.28
N SER A 247 -27.55 -27.10 -15.81
CA SER A 247 -27.30 -25.80 -16.46
C SER A 247 -25.84 -25.38 -16.33
N ILE A 248 -25.20 -25.66 -15.19
CA ILE A 248 -23.76 -25.43 -14.98
C ILE A 248 -22.94 -26.32 -15.93
N ILE A 249 -23.29 -27.61 -16.04
CA ILE A 249 -22.61 -28.55 -16.94
C ILE A 249 -22.73 -28.09 -18.40
N ASN A 250 -23.92 -27.65 -18.84
CA ASN A 250 -24.14 -27.14 -20.19
C ASN A 250 -23.33 -25.87 -20.48
N GLY A 251 -23.13 -25.00 -19.49
CA GLY A 251 -22.32 -23.79 -19.63
C GLY A 251 -20.82 -24.07 -19.77
N GLY A 252 -20.32 -25.13 -19.14
CA GLY A 252 -18.89 -25.43 -19.13
C GLY A 252 -18.04 -24.26 -18.61
N TRP A 253 -16.79 -24.14 -19.06
CA TRP A 253 -15.89 -23.09 -18.59
C TRP A 253 -16.17 -21.70 -19.18
N PHE A 254 -16.66 -21.61 -20.42
CA PHE A 254 -16.77 -20.36 -21.19
C PHE A 254 -18.21 -19.99 -21.61
N GLY A 255 -19.20 -20.81 -21.26
CA GLY A 255 -20.61 -20.53 -21.49
C GLY A 255 -21.09 -20.93 -22.88
N THR A 256 -22.40 -20.94 -23.02
CA THR A 256 -23.11 -21.15 -24.29
C THR A 256 -23.26 -19.86 -25.12
N GLY A 257 -22.99 -18.70 -24.50
CA GLY A 257 -23.20 -17.36 -25.05
C GLY A 257 -24.43 -16.67 -24.45
N VAL A 258 -24.33 -15.37 -24.22
CA VAL A 258 -25.42 -14.55 -23.63
C VAL A 258 -26.70 -14.68 -24.46
N GLY A 259 -27.81 -14.97 -23.78
CA GLY A 259 -29.12 -15.19 -24.39
C GLY A 259 -29.38 -16.62 -24.88
N LYS A 260 -28.33 -17.44 -25.07
CA LYS A 260 -28.42 -18.79 -25.68
C LYS A 260 -28.61 -19.94 -24.68
N GLY A 261 -28.60 -19.65 -23.38
CA GLY A 261 -28.85 -20.67 -22.35
C GLY A 261 -30.25 -21.27 -22.48
N ILE A 262 -30.36 -22.59 -22.40
CA ILE A 262 -31.63 -23.32 -22.56
C ILE A 262 -32.23 -23.73 -21.22
N GLY A 263 -31.45 -23.73 -20.13
CA GLY A 263 -31.90 -24.10 -18.78
C GLY A 263 -33.10 -23.27 -18.32
N LYS A 264 -33.07 -21.97 -18.60
CA LYS A 264 -34.18 -21.02 -18.35
C LYS A 264 -35.49 -21.35 -19.07
N MET A 265 -35.46 -22.11 -20.17
CA MET A 265 -36.65 -22.52 -20.93
C MET A 265 -37.06 -23.97 -20.67
N THR A 266 -36.13 -24.80 -20.17
CA THR A 266 -36.31 -26.25 -20.05
C THR A 266 -36.63 -26.71 -18.63
N GLY A 267 -37.01 -25.78 -17.75
CA GLY A 267 -37.57 -26.06 -16.44
C GLY A 267 -36.72 -25.69 -15.22
N LEU A 268 -35.72 -24.81 -15.35
CA LEU A 268 -35.04 -24.19 -14.20
C LEU A 268 -36.05 -23.34 -13.39
N PRO A 269 -36.31 -23.65 -12.10
CA PRO A 269 -37.24 -22.85 -11.30
C PRO A 269 -36.75 -21.41 -11.12
N VAL A 270 -37.68 -20.45 -11.16
CA VAL A 270 -37.47 -19.02 -10.85
C VAL A 270 -36.16 -18.41 -11.42
N PRO A 271 -35.94 -18.47 -12.75
CA PRO A 271 -34.63 -18.20 -13.36
C PRO A 271 -34.18 -16.74 -13.30
N TRP A 272 -35.11 -15.78 -13.15
CA TRP A 272 -34.80 -14.34 -13.02
C TRP A 272 -34.73 -13.83 -11.58
N THR A 273 -35.10 -14.65 -10.57
CA THR A 273 -34.92 -14.33 -9.15
C THR A 273 -33.83 -15.20 -8.54
N ASP A 274 -34.16 -16.38 -8.04
CA ASP A 274 -33.33 -17.13 -7.10
C ASP A 274 -32.23 -17.89 -7.84
N SER A 275 -32.46 -18.26 -9.10
CA SER A 275 -31.53 -19.04 -9.93
C SER A 275 -30.73 -18.20 -10.92
N ILE A 276 -30.75 -16.85 -10.81
CA ILE A 276 -30.12 -15.98 -11.82
C ILE A 276 -28.61 -16.20 -11.95
N TYR A 277 -27.94 -16.54 -10.84
CA TYR A 277 -26.51 -16.88 -10.85
C TYR A 277 -26.19 -18.06 -11.76
N VAL A 278 -27.10 -19.03 -11.83
CA VAL A 278 -26.94 -20.23 -12.66
C VAL A 278 -27.16 -19.91 -14.13
N VAL A 279 -28.08 -19.00 -14.44
CA VAL A 279 -28.25 -18.47 -15.81
C VAL A 279 -26.98 -17.74 -16.26
N ILE A 280 -26.35 -16.97 -15.37
CA ILE A 280 -25.05 -16.34 -15.63
C ILE A 280 -24.00 -17.41 -15.97
N ILE A 281 -23.88 -18.48 -15.18
CA ILE A 281 -22.92 -19.55 -15.44
C ILE A 281 -23.24 -20.30 -16.74
N GLU A 282 -24.50 -20.60 -17.04
CA GLU A 282 -24.86 -21.31 -18.27
C GLU A 282 -24.45 -20.51 -19.52
N GLU A 283 -24.60 -19.19 -19.47
CA GLU A 283 -24.40 -18.32 -20.63
C GLU A 283 -22.96 -17.78 -20.76
N THR A 284 -22.25 -17.59 -19.65
CA THR A 284 -20.87 -17.03 -19.62
C THR A 284 -19.81 -18.01 -19.12
N GLY A 285 -20.25 -19.18 -18.68
CA GLY A 285 -19.41 -20.23 -18.13
C GLY A 285 -19.05 -19.99 -16.67
N VAL A 286 -18.34 -20.98 -16.11
CA VAL A 286 -17.75 -20.88 -14.77
C VAL A 286 -16.87 -19.63 -14.63
N ALA A 287 -16.19 -19.20 -15.71
CA ALA A 287 -15.40 -17.98 -15.72
C ALA A 287 -16.21 -16.72 -15.37
N GLY A 288 -17.43 -16.58 -15.92
CA GLY A 288 -18.32 -15.47 -15.58
C GLY A 288 -18.87 -15.54 -14.16
N GLY A 289 -19.17 -16.76 -13.67
CA GLY A 289 -19.53 -16.98 -12.27
C GLY A 289 -18.43 -16.53 -11.30
N ILE A 290 -17.17 -16.92 -11.57
CA ILE A 290 -15.99 -16.50 -10.79
C ILE A 290 -15.82 -14.99 -10.84
N PHE A 291 -16.05 -14.35 -12.00
CA PHE A 291 -15.98 -12.91 -12.13
C PHE A 291 -17.01 -12.20 -11.24
N VAL A 292 -18.27 -12.64 -11.24
CA VAL A 292 -19.33 -12.12 -10.36
C VAL A 292 -18.98 -12.32 -8.88
N LEU A 293 -18.48 -13.50 -8.50
CA LEU A 293 -18.01 -13.76 -7.14
C LEU A 293 -16.86 -12.80 -6.76
N GLY A 294 -15.93 -12.55 -7.67
CA GLY A 294 -14.84 -11.60 -7.50
C GLY A 294 -15.33 -10.16 -7.23
N LEU A 295 -16.42 -9.74 -7.87
CA LEU A 295 -17.04 -8.43 -7.61
C LEU A 295 -17.62 -8.34 -6.19
N TYR A 296 -18.29 -9.38 -5.68
CA TYR A 296 -18.75 -9.40 -4.28
C TYR A 296 -17.59 -9.40 -3.28
N LEU A 297 -16.51 -10.14 -3.57
CA LEU A 297 -15.29 -10.09 -2.74
C LEU A 297 -14.64 -8.71 -2.77
N MET A 298 -14.74 -7.98 -3.87
CA MET A 298 -14.28 -6.58 -3.95
C MET A 298 -15.16 -5.63 -3.13
N ILE A 299 -16.50 -5.84 -3.09
CA ILE A 299 -17.39 -5.14 -2.15
C ILE A 299 -16.99 -5.44 -0.71
N LEU A 300 -16.75 -6.72 -0.37
CA LEU A 300 -16.31 -7.13 0.97
C LEU A 300 -15.05 -6.37 1.39
N TRP A 301 -14.01 -6.44 0.56
CA TRP A 301 -12.73 -5.79 0.82
C TRP A 301 -12.86 -4.26 0.94
N ARG A 302 -13.58 -3.61 0.01
CA ARG A 302 -13.79 -2.16 0.03
C ARG A 302 -14.62 -1.70 1.21
N GLY A 303 -15.70 -2.40 1.52
CA GLY A 303 -16.58 -2.10 2.65
C GLY A 303 -15.85 -2.20 3.99
N PHE A 304 -15.00 -3.22 4.19
CA PHE A 304 -14.14 -3.30 5.38
C PHE A 304 -13.08 -2.19 5.43
N ARG A 305 -12.51 -1.76 4.30
CA ARG A 305 -11.62 -0.59 4.25
C ARG A 305 -12.34 0.69 4.69
N ILE A 306 -13.60 0.88 4.27
CA ILE A 306 -14.44 2.01 4.71
C ILE A 306 -14.73 1.90 6.21
N SER A 307 -15.07 0.70 6.69
CA SER A 307 -15.31 0.45 8.12
C SER A 307 -14.09 0.81 8.97
N ILE A 308 -12.90 0.31 8.64
CA ILE A 308 -11.67 0.59 9.41
C ILE A 308 -11.37 2.10 9.45
N GLY A 309 -11.62 2.80 8.35
CA GLY A 309 -11.42 4.25 8.24
C GLY A 309 -12.52 5.11 8.85
N ALA A 310 -13.64 4.55 9.31
CA ALA A 310 -14.76 5.35 9.80
C ALA A 310 -14.37 6.18 11.06
N PRO A 311 -14.82 7.44 11.16
CA PRO A 311 -14.33 8.38 12.19
C PRO A 311 -14.89 8.09 13.59
N ASP A 312 -15.98 7.32 13.72
CA ASP A 312 -16.62 6.96 14.98
C ASP A 312 -17.03 5.48 15.00
N ALA A 313 -17.19 4.92 16.21
CA ALA A 313 -17.48 3.50 16.42
C ALA A 313 -18.81 3.05 15.77
N PHE A 314 -19.83 3.91 15.77
CA PHE A 314 -21.10 3.63 15.09
C PHE A 314 -20.89 3.46 13.58
N GLY A 315 -20.17 4.38 12.94
CA GLY A 315 -19.79 4.29 11.54
C GLY A 315 -18.98 3.02 11.23
N LYS A 316 -18.04 2.63 12.11
CA LYS A 316 -17.24 1.40 11.94
C LYS A 316 -18.13 0.15 11.88
N LEU A 317 -19.00 -0.02 12.88
CA LEU A 317 -19.89 -1.18 12.99
C LEU A 317 -20.97 -1.17 11.90
N LEU A 318 -21.55 -0.02 11.60
CA LEU A 318 -22.56 0.12 10.55
C LEU A 318 -22.00 -0.24 9.17
N ALA A 319 -20.81 0.27 8.83
CA ALA A 319 -20.18 -0.03 7.55
C ALA A 319 -19.82 -1.53 7.43
N ALA A 320 -19.27 -2.13 8.48
CA ALA A 320 -18.96 -3.55 8.48
C ALA A 320 -20.23 -4.41 8.39
N GLY A 321 -21.27 -4.08 9.16
CA GLY A 321 -22.55 -4.79 9.16
C GLY A 321 -23.26 -4.76 7.81
N ILE A 322 -23.34 -3.60 7.15
CA ILE A 322 -23.91 -3.50 5.78
C ILE A 322 -23.10 -4.33 4.79
N THR A 323 -21.76 -4.24 4.88
CA THR A 323 -20.87 -4.98 3.98
C THR A 323 -21.04 -6.49 4.14
N LEU A 324 -21.07 -6.97 5.38
CA LEU A 324 -21.29 -8.37 5.69
C LEU A 324 -22.67 -8.83 5.26
N TRP A 325 -23.70 -8.01 5.40
CA TRP A 325 -25.03 -8.36 4.95
C TRP A 325 -25.11 -8.62 3.44
N ILE A 326 -24.66 -7.67 2.63
CA ILE A 326 -24.71 -7.80 1.17
C ILE A 326 -23.92 -9.03 0.70
N THR A 327 -22.75 -9.26 1.29
CA THR A 327 -21.85 -10.35 0.88
C THR A 327 -22.30 -11.71 1.40
N PHE A 328 -22.86 -11.77 2.60
CA PHE A 328 -23.42 -12.99 3.18
C PHE A 328 -24.67 -13.44 2.42
N GLU A 329 -25.53 -12.51 1.96
CA GLU A 329 -26.67 -12.89 1.13
C GLU A 329 -26.26 -13.42 -0.23
N ALA A 330 -25.27 -12.80 -0.86
CA ALA A 330 -24.72 -13.32 -2.11
C ALA A 330 -24.14 -14.74 -1.91
N LEU A 331 -23.41 -14.95 -0.81
CA LEU A 331 -22.86 -16.26 -0.46
C LEU A 331 -23.96 -17.29 -0.17
N LEU A 332 -25.01 -16.93 0.56
CA LEU A 332 -26.14 -17.81 0.82
C LEU A 332 -26.88 -18.18 -0.47
N ASN A 333 -27.21 -17.21 -1.33
CA ASN A 333 -27.85 -17.50 -2.62
C ASN A 333 -27.03 -18.48 -3.46
N ILE A 334 -25.74 -18.17 -3.66
CA ILE A 334 -24.83 -19.02 -4.46
C ILE A 334 -24.64 -20.39 -3.80
N GLY A 335 -24.45 -20.44 -2.48
CA GLY A 335 -24.23 -21.68 -1.75
C GLY A 335 -25.43 -22.63 -1.81
N VAL A 336 -26.65 -22.10 -1.75
CA VAL A 336 -27.87 -22.91 -1.90
C VAL A 336 -27.97 -23.52 -3.30
N LEU A 337 -27.68 -22.74 -4.34
CA LEU A 337 -27.70 -23.23 -5.73
C LEU A 337 -26.65 -24.33 -5.96
N LEU A 338 -25.53 -24.30 -5.23
CA LEU A 338 -24.48 -25.31 -5.27
C LEU A 338 -24.69 -26.46 -4.26
N ASN A 339 -25.87 -26.54 -3.62
CA ASN A 339 -26.20 -27.53 -2.59
C ASN A 339 -25.22 -27.56 -1.40
N ILE A 340 -24.65 -26.40 -1.04
CA ILE A 340 -23.79 -26.22 0.14
C ILE A 340 -24.62 -25.95 1.40
N PHE A 341 -25.81 -25.35 1.24
CA PHE A 341 -26.71 -25.01 2.34
C PHE A 341 -28.13 -25.55 2.10
N PRO A 342 -28.84 -26.02 3.14
CA PRO A 342 -30.14 -26.71 3.02
C PRO A 342 -31.37 -25.80 2.86
N PHE A 343 -31.20 -24.47 2.95
CA PHE A 343 -32.31 -23.52 2.99
C PHE A 343 -32.50 -22.81 1.66
N ALA A 344 -33.67 -22.22 1.39
CA ALA A 344 -33.89 -21.50 0.13
C ALA A 344 -33.05 -20.19 0.07
N GLY A 345 -32.45 -19.91 -1.09
CA GLY A 345 -31.66 -18.69 -1.31
C GLY A 345 -32.55 -17.46 -1.42
N ASN A 346 -32.11 -16.34 -0.84
CA ASN A 346 -32.71 -15.03 -1.10
C ASN A 346 -32.32 -14.53 -2.50
N ALA A 347 -32.94 -13.44 -2.96
CA ALA A 347 -32.51 -12.78 -4.18
C ALA A 347 -31.01 -12.39 -4.11
N LEU A 348 -30.27 -12.60 -5.20
CA LEU A 348 -28.86 -12.24 -5.30
C LEU A 348 -28.73 -10.70 -5.34
N PRO A 349 -28.12 -10.06 -4.32
CA PRO A 349 -28.16 -8.60 -4.18
C PRO A 349 -27.57 -7.87 -5.39
N LEU A 350 -28.23 -6.82 -5.87
CA LEU A 350 -27.86 -6.04 -7.07
C LEU A 350 -27.99 -6.75 -8.43
N ILE A 351 -28.21 -8.07 -8.47
CA ILE A 351 -28.32 -8.83 -9.72
C ILE A 351 -29.75 -9.32 -9.95
N SER A 352 -30.32 -10.06 -9.00
CA SER A 352 -31.65 -10.69 -9.14
C SER A 352 -32.77 -9.67 -9.31
N TYR A 353 -33.85 -10.10 -9.96
CA TYR A 353 -35.10 -9.35 -9.95
C TYR A 353 -35.65 -9.29 -8.52
N GLY A 354 -35.91 -8.07 -8.02
CA GLY A 354 -36.36 -7.86 -6.65
C GLY A 354 -36.39 -6.38 -6.29
N GLY A 355 -37.59 -5.79 -6.26
CA GLY A 355 -37.74 -4.35 -6.10
C GLY A 355 -37.27 -3.82 -4.74
N THR A 356 -37.75 -4.41 -3.65
CA THR A 356 -37.35 -3.98 -2.30
C THR A 356 -35.87 -4.23 -2.03
N ASN A 357 -35.38 -5.43 -2.36
CA ASN A 357 -33.97 -5.78 -2.18
C ASN A 357 -33.06 -4.78 -2.94
N MET A 358 -33.35 -4.50 -4.22
CA MET A 358 -32.59 -3.51 -5.01
C MET A 358 -32.55 -2.12 -4.34
N VAL A 359 -33.71 -1.61 -3.88
CA VAL A 359 -33.79 -0.29 -3.24
C VAL A 359 -33.05 -0.26 -1.91
N VAL A 360 -33.24 -1.26 -1.05
CA VAL A 360 -32.63 -1.29 0.29
C VAL A 360 -31.11 -1.52 0.18
N THR A 361 -30.65 -2.41 -0.70
CA THR A 361 -29.23 -2.66 -0.93
C THR A 361 -28.52 -1.42 -1.49
N LEU A 362 -29.10 -0.74 -2.50
CA LEU A 362 -28.53 0.50 -3.04
C LEU A 362 -28.56 1.65 -2.01
N GLY A 363 -29.65 1.78 -1.25
CA GLY A 363 -29.72 2.73 -0.14
C GLY A 363 -28.62 2.49 0.91
N SER A 364 -28.34 1.22 1.22
CA SER A 364 -27.29 0.82 2.15
C SER A 364 -25.88 1.09 1.61
N ILE A 365 -25.65 0.91 0.31
CA ILE A 365 -24.43 1.36 -0.38
C ILE A 365 -24.30 2.89 -0.30
N GLY A 366 -25.41 3.62 -0.42
CA GLY A 366 -25.46 5.06 -0.14
C GLY A 366 -24.92 5.40 1.24
N ILE A 367 -25.33 4.66 2.28
CA ILE A 367 -24.81 4.81 3.65
C ILE A 367 -23.29 4.56 3.70
N LEU A 368 -22.78 3.50 3.04
CA LEU A 368 -21.33 3.25 2.95
C LEU A 368 -20.56 4.40 2.30
N LEU A 369 -21.09 4.96 1.21
CA LEU A 369 -20.51 6.13 0.54
C LEU A 369 -20.57 7.38 1.43
N ASN A 370 -21.62 7.54 2.22
CA ASN A 370 -21.75 8.62 3.21
C ASN A 370 -20.63 8.52 4.26
N ILE A 371 -20.41 7.33 4.83
CA ILE A 371 -19.34 7.07 5.81
C ILE A 371 -17.95 7.33 5.19
N SER A 372 -17.69 6.81 3.99
CA SER A 372 -16.42 7.02 3.28
C SER A 372 -16.14 8.51 3.03
N ARG A 373 -17.16 9.29 2.62
CA ARG A 373 -17.02 10.75 2.46
C ARG A 373 -16.69 11.44 3.78
N GLN A 374 -17.38 11.07 4.86
CA GLN A 374 -17.13 11.68 6.18
C GLN A 374 -15.74 11.34 6.72
N THR A 375 -15.23 10.13 6.47
CA THR A 375 -13.83 9.78 6.75
C THR A 375 -12.87 10.71 5.99
N ALA A 376 -13.10 10.92 4.69
CA ALA A 376 -12.24 11.80 3.89
C ALA A 376 -12.28 13.25 4.40
N ILE A 377 -13.46 13.77 4.76
CA ILE A 377 -13.62 15.11 5.35
C ILE A 377 -12.90 15.20 6.70
N TYR A 378 -13.11 14.24 7.59
CA TYR A 378 -12.47 14.19 8.90
C TYR A 378 -10.95 14.15 8.79
N ASN A 379 -10.40 13.38 7.85
CA ASN A 379 -8.96 13.33 7.60
C ASN A 379 -8.41 14.67 7.07
N LEU A 380 -9.19 15.38 6.25
CA LEU A 380 -8.84 16.74 5.77
C LEU A 380 -8.95 17.81 6.87
N GLU A 381 -9.88 17.66 7.82
CA GLU A 381 -10.08 18.57 8.95
C GLU A 381 -9.03 18.36 10.06
N LYS A 382 -8.63 17.11 10.32
CA LYS A 382 -7.62 16.77 11.34
C LYS A 382 -6.17 16.98 10.93
N GLY A 383 -5.88 17.23 9.66
CA GLY A 383 -4.51 17.54 9.22
C GLY A 383 -4.43 17.80 7.71
N LYS A 384 -3.38 18.41 7.17
CA LYS A 384 -2.01 18.54 7.67
C LYS A 384 -1.34 19.71 6.93
N THR A 385 -0.66 20.64 7.60
CA THR A 385 0.03 21.78 6.94
C THR A 385 1.44 21.45 6.45
N VAL A 386 2.03 20.36 6.93
CA VAL A 386 3.30 19.77 6.45
C VAL A 386 3.05 18.29 6.09
N PRO A 387 3.89 17.61 5.28
CA PRO A 387 3.73 16.19 4.98
C PRO A 387 4.22 15.31 6.13
N ASP A 388 3.50 14.22 6.40
CA ASP A 388 3.98 13.14 7.27
C ASP A 388 4.96 12.31 6.43
N ALA A 389 6.21 12.24 6.90
CA ALA A 389 7.32 12.33 5.99
C ALA A 389 8.10 11.03 5.74
N MET A 390 8.40 10.89 4.46
CA MET A 390 9.68 10.44 3.91
C MET A 390 10.27 9.17 4.53
N VAL A 391 9.81 8.04 4.02
CA VAL A 391 10.47 6.75 4.27
C VAL A 391 11.67 6.61 3.35
N ASN A 392 12.90 6.68 3.89
CA ASN A 392 14.11 6.40 3.11
C ASN A 392 14.63 5.00 3.34
N LEU A 393 14.90 4.31 2.23
CA LEU A 393 15.32 2.92 2.21
C LEU A 393 16.64 2.70 1.53
N ARG A 394 17.58 2.12 2.28
CA ARG A 394 18.67 1.33 1.72
C ARG A 394 19.16 0.25 2.67
N GLY A 395 19.40 -0.94 2.10
CA GLY A 395 20.25 -2.00 2.66
C GLY A 395 21.58 -2.10 1.93
N GLY A 396 22.70 -2.04 2.66
CA GLY A 396 24.06 -2.17 2.12
C GLY A 396 25.08 -1.12 2.62
N THR A 397 26.10 -0.81 1.80
CA THR A 397 27.34 -0.03 2.12
C THR A 397 27.15 1.48 2.46
N GLY A 398 28.16 2.20 2.97
CA GLY A 398 28.00 3.62 3.37
C GLY A 398 27.58 4.61 2.26
N GLY A 399 27.92 4.36 0.99
CA GLY A 399 27.81 5.34 -0.11
C GLY A 399 26.41 5.84 -0.50
N GLY A 400 25.34 5.16 -0.05
CA GLY A 400 23.95 5.63 -0.21
C GLY A 400 23.29 6.11 1.09
N VAL A 401 23.88 5.79 2.26
CA VAL A 401 23.34 6.15 3.58
C VAL A 401 23.69 7.59 3.93
N TYR A 402 24.91 8.05 3.65
CA TYR A 402 25.32 9.43 3.95
C TYR A 402 24.54 10.49 3.14
N PRO A 403 24.33 10.33 1.82
CA PRO A 403 23.48 11.24 1.04
C PRO A 403 22.06 11.34 1.57
N ALA A 404 21.48 10.17 1.93
CA ALA A 404 20.17 10.06 2.53
C ALA A 404 20.06 10.85 3.83
N LEU A 405 21.03 10.67 4.74
CA LEU A 405 21.08 11.38 6.01
C LEU A 405 21.24 12.89 5.82
N ALA A 406 22.08 13.34 4.87
CA ALA A 406 22.24 14.76 4.57
C ALA A 406 20.93 15.42 4.15
N VAL A 407 20.14 14.77 3.28
CA VAL A 407 18.82 15.28 2.87
C VAL A 407 17.82 15.27 4.03
N LEU A 408 17.81 14.23 4.85
CA LEU A 408 16.88 14.13 5.99
C LEU A 408 17.20 15.16 7.09
N GLN A 409 18.47 15.40 7.38
CA GLN A 409 18.90 16.45 8.30
C GLN A 409 18.44 17.83 7.83
N GLU A 410 18.55 18.09 6.52
CA GLU A 410 18.09 19.35 5.92
C GLU A 410 16.56 19.52 5.98
N GLN A 411 15.80 18.44 5.85
CA GLN A 411 14.35 18.47 6.04
C GLN A 411 13.96 18.74 7.50
N LYS A 412 14.67 18.11 8.44
CA LYS A 412 14.44 18.25 9.88
C LYS A 412 14.81 19.65 10.38
N SER A 413 15.94 20.20 9.93
CA SER A 413 16.42 21.54 10.33
C SER A 413 15.47 22.66 9.89
N LYS A 414 14.78 22.48 8.76
CA LYS A 414 13.84 23.44 8.19
C LYS A 414 12.38 23.20 8.59
N GLU A 415 12.11 22.23 9.48
CA GLU A 415 10.75 21.83 9.90
C GLU A 415 9.82 21.56 8.71
N ASN A 416 10.38 21.03 7.63
CA ASN A 416 9.66 20.78 6.37
C ASN A 416 8.80 19.51 6.40
N VAL A 417 8.88 18.76 7.50
CA VAL A 417 8.57 17.34 7.60
C VAL A 417 8.20 17.06 9.06
N ASP A 418 7.03 16.47 9.30
CA ASP A 418 6.51 16.24 10.66
C ASP A 418 7.13 14.99 11.32
N GLU A 419 7.15 13.85 10.60
CA GLU A 419 7.72 12.59 11.08
C GLU A 419 8.59 11.91 10.03
N ILE A 420 9.75 11.35 10.40
CA ILE A 420 10.61 10.60 9.48
C ILE A 420 10.70 9.16 9.96
N LEU A 421 10.53 8.19 9.06
CA LEU A 421 10.77 6.77 9.35
C LEU A 421 11.80 6.18 8.38
N TRP A 422 12.92 5.67 8.90
CA TRP A 422 13.84 4.90 8.07
C TRP A 422 13.40 3.45 7.98
N VAL A 423 13.44 2.88 6.78
CA VAL A 423 13.23 1.43 6.61
C VAL A 423 14.48 0.82 5.96
N GLY A 424 14.99 -0.27 6.50
CA GLY A 424 16.26 -0.85 6.07
C GLY A 424 16.25 -2.37 6.08
N GLY A 425 17.38 -2.99 5.73
CA GLY A 425 17.54 -4.42 5.94
C GLY A 425 17.70 -4.70 7.44
N ALA A 426 17.04 -5.72 7.96
CA ALA A 426 17.13 -6.06 9.39
C ALA A 426 18.59 -6.28 9.87
N ASP A 427 19.46 -6.80 9.00
CA ASP A 427 20.86 -7.12 9.28
C ASP A 427 21.86 -6.07 8.75
N GLY A 428 21.37 -4.89 8.34
CA GLY A 428 22.15 -3.89 7.65
C GLY A 428 22.99 -2.99 8.56
N ILE A 429 24.13 -2.48 8.04
CA ILE A 429 24.99 -1.52 8.77
C ILE A 429 24.31 -0.16 8.96
N GLU A 430 23.28 0.13 8.16
CA GLU A 430 22.50 1.37 8.21
C GLU A 430 21.79 1.58 9.55
N LYS A 431 21.36 0.50 10.23
CA LYS A 431 20.61 0.59 11.49
C LYS A 431 21.36 1.45 12.52
N ARG A 432 22.64 1.13 12.76
CA ARG A 432 23.49 1.86 13.71
C ARG A 432 23.73 3.32 13.32
N LEU A 433 23.88 3.61 12.03
CA LEU A 433 24.12 4.96 11.52
C LEU A 433 22.88 5.85 11.65
N VAL A 434 21.70 5.28 11.39
CA VAL A 434 20.41 5.97 11.43
C VAL A 434 19.94 6.21 12.86
N GLU A 435 20.08 5.20 13.73
CA GLU A 435 19.72 5.31 15.14
C GLU A 435 20.58 6.34 15.88
N ARG A 436 21.87 6.51 15.52
CA ARG A 436 22.75 7.56 16.05
C ARG A 436 22.24 8.98 15.78
N GLU A 437 21.51 9.17 14.68
CA GLU A 437 20.92 10.46 14.27
C GLU A 437 19.52 10.68 14.88
N GLY A 438 19.06 9.77 15.74
CA GLY A 438 17.74 9.86 16.37
C GLY A 438 16.57 9.66 15.41
N ILE A 439 16.79 8.96 14.28
CA ILE A 439 15.75 8.66 13.30
C ILE A 439 15.17 7.27 13.59
N PRO A 440 13.84 7.13 13.73
CA PRO A 440 13.18 5.83 13.89
C PRO A 440 13.55 4.85 12.77
N PHE A 441 13.90 3.61 13.12
CA PHE A 441 14.30 2.57 12.16
C PHE A 441 13.35 1.36 12.22
N LYS A 442 12.90 0.88 11.06
CA LYS A 442 12.23 -0.43 10.91
C LYS A 442 12.99 -1.32 9.93
N GLY A 443 13.36 -2.51 10.40
CA GLY A 443 13.99 -3.53 9.57
C GLY A 443 12.97 -4.36 8.82
N ILE A 444 13.26 -4.68 7.55
CA ILE A 444 12.52 -5.69 6.79
C ILE A 444 13.47 -6.79 6.30
N ALA A 445 12.92 -7.98 6.08
CA ALA A 445 13.61 -9.06 5.41
C ALA A 445 13.90 -8.65 3.96
N ALA A 446 15.17 -8.64 3.57
CA ALA A 446 15.58 -8.36 2.21
C ALA A 446 16.74 -9.25 1.79
N ALA A 447 16.74 -9.68 0.53
CA ALA A 447 17.81 -10.48 -0.05
C ALA A 447 18.08 -10.02 -1.49
N GLY A 448 19.36 -10.05 -1.90
CA GLY A 448 19.74 -9.77 -3.28
C GLY A 448 19.32 -10.92 -4.21
N LEU A 449 18.87 -10.60 -5.42
CA LEU A 449 18.55 -11.59 -6.46
C LEU A 449 19.63 -11.69 -7.54
N HIS A 450 20.57 -10.75 -7.58
CA HIS A 450 21.60 -10.67 -8.61
C HIS A 450 22.93 -11.20 -8.07
N GLY A 451 23.60 -12.07 -8.83
CA GLY A 451 24.90 -12.66 -8.46
C GLY A 451 24.84 -13.80 -7.44
N VAL A 452 23.66 -14.41 -7.23
CA VAL A 452 23.46 -15.51 -6.27
C VAL A 452 23.26 -16.83 -7.01
N GLY A 453 23.94 -17.91 -6.57
CA GLY A 453 23.78 -19.23 -7.20
C GLY A 453 22.35 -19.78 -7.07
N LEU A 454 21.90 -20.57 -8.07
CA LEU A 454 20.52 -21.09 -8.19
C LEU A 454 19.99 -21.73 -6.90
N LYS A 455 20.85 -22.39 -6.11
CA LYS A 455 20.47 -23.04 -4.84
C LYS A 455 19.96 -22.07 -3.76
N ARG A 456 20.41 -20.81 -3.76
CA ARG A 456 20.01 -19.80 -2.76
C ARG A 456 18.85 -18.91 -3.24
N LEU A 457 18.46 -19.02 -4.52
CA LEU A 457 17.42 -18.21 -5.13
C LEU A 457 16.03 -18.41 -4.49
N PRO A 458 15.57 -19.64 -4.18
CA PRO A 458 14.25 -19.84 -3.55
C PRO A 458 14.16 -19.23 -2.15
N GLY A 459 15.22 -19.37 -1.34
CA GLY A 459 15.30 -18.77 -0.01
C GLY A 459 15.29 -17.24 -0.05
N ASN A 460 15.97 -16.64 -1.05
CA ASN A 460 15.96 -15.19 -1.24
C ASN A 460 14.60 -14.68 -1.71
N LEU A 461 13.87 -15.46 -2.52
CA LEU A 461 12.51 -15.13 -2.95
C LEU A 461 11.52 -15.14 -1.76
N LEU A 462 11.59 -16.15 -0.89
CA LEU A 462 10.77 -16.21 0.33
C LEU A 462 11.05 -15.02 1.26
N ARG A 463 12.31 -14.63 1.41
CA ARG A 463 12.68 -13.43 2.18
C ARG A 463 12.12 -12.15 1.56
N LEU A 464 12.08 -12.02 0.24
CA LEU A 464 11.48 -10.87 -0.44
C LEU A 464 9.96 -10.84 -0.29
N ILE A 465 9.28 -11.99 -0.35
CA ILE A 465 7.84 -12.08 -0.11
C ILE A 465 7.53 -11.65 1.33
N ARG A 466 8.29 -12.14 2.31
CA ARG A 466 8.18 -11.71 3.70
C ARG A 466 8.43 -10.20 3.84
N GLY A 467 9.50 -9.70 3.22
CA GLY A 467 9.83 -8.28 3.20
C GLY A 467 8.72 -7.42 2.60
N PHE A 468 8.02 -7.91 1.57
CA PHE A 468 6.86 -7.23 0.98
C PHE A 468 5.69 -7.10 1.97
N PHE A 469 5.34 -8.16 2.70
CA PHE A 469 4.30 -8.09 3.73
C PHE A 469 4.68 -7.20 4.92
N GLU A 470 5.94 -7.26 5.36
CA GLU A 470 6.46 -6.33 6.39
C GLU A 470 6.40 -4.88 5.89
N SER A 471 6.74 -4.65 4.62
CA SER A 471 6.62 -3.33 3.98
C SER A 471 5.18 -2.83 3.91
N LEU A 472 4.21 -3.71 3.60
CA LEU A 472 2.78 -3.37 3.60
C LEU A 472 2.31 -2.95 4.99
N ALA A 473 2.74 -3.66 6.05
CA ALA A 473 2.42 -3.28 7.42
C ALA A 473 3.03 -1.91 7.75
N ILE A 474 4.30 -1.68 7.42
CA ILE A 474 4.96 -0.39 7.68
C ILE A 474 4.26 0.76 6.95
N ILE A 475 3.95 0.60 5.66
CA ILE A 475 3.29 1.65 4.87
C ILE A 475 1.86 1.91 5.35
N ARG A 476 1.16 0.87 5.84
CA ARG A 476 -0.18 1.02 6.41
C ARG A 476 -0.13 1.75 7.75
N ASP A 477 0.82 1.40 8.61
CA ASP A 477 0.90 1.91 9.96
C ASP A 477 1.50 3.33 10.00
N PHE A 478 2.45 3.63 9.11
CA PHE A 478 3.11 4.94 9.01
C PHE A 478 2.42 5.90 8.02
N ASP A 479 1.66 5.38 7.04
CA ASP A 479 0.89 6.18 6.06
C ASP A 479 1.70 7.29 5.34
N PRO A 480 2.87 6.99 4.72
CA PRO A 480 3.75 8.03 4.19
C PRO A 480 3.15 8.77 2.99
N ASP A 481 3.37 10.09 2.90
CA ASP A 481 3.02 10.90 1.72
C ASP A 481 3.99 10.66 0.55
N VAL A 482 5.29 10.52 0.86
CA VAL A 482 6.38 10.35 -0.11
C VAL A 482 7.34 9.25 0.35
N LEU A 483 7.75 8.41 -0.59
CA LEU A 483 8.82 7.43 -0.43
C LEU A 483 10.08 7.94 -1.13
N PHE A 484 11.20 7.96 -0.41
CA PHE A 484 12.48 8.41 -0.94
C PHE A 484 13.43 7.22 -1.08
N PHE A 485 13.99 6.99 -2.27
CA PHE A 485 14.86 5.85 -2.52
C PHE A 485 16.27 6.31 -2.85
N THR A 486 17.26 5.83 -2.10
CA THR A 486 18.69 6.11 -2.31
C THR A 486 19.50 4.87 -2.70
N GLY A 487 18.87 3.68 -2.69
CA GLY A 487 19.40 2.46 -3.31
C GLY A 487 19.13 1.19 -2.50
N GLY A 488 19.79 0.09 -2.89
CA GLY A 488 19.69 -1.21 -2.20
C GLY A 488 18.45 -2.03 -2.57
N TYR A 489 18.55 -3.34 -2.35
CA TYR A 489 17.49 -4.30 -2.73
C TYR A 489 16.23 -4.20 -1.87
N VAL A 490 16.35 -3.59 -0.68
CA VAL A 490 15.25 -3.30 0.26
C VAL A 490 14.20 -2.37 -0.36
N GLY A 491 14.60 -1.48 -1.27
CA GLY A 491 13.70 -0.52 -1.89
C GLY A 491 12.61 -1.16 -2.76
N PHE A 492 12.83 -2.36 -3.30
CA PHE A 492 11.89 -3.00 -4.22
C PHE A 492 10.58 -3.49 -3.55
N PRO A 493 10.61 -4.33 -2.49
CA PRO A 493 9.39 -4.73 -1.80
C PRO A 493 8.59 -3.53 -1.26
N VAL A 494 9.27 -2.45 -0.88
CA VAL A 494 8.62 -1.25 -0.33
C VAL A 494 8.03 -0.36 -1.42
N ALA A 495 8.70 -0.23 -2.56
CA ALA A 495 8.14 0.43 -3.73
C ALA A 495 6.86 -0.26 -4.22
N LEU A 496 6.84 -1.61 -4.20
CA LEU A 496 5.65 -2.40 -4.51
C LEU A 496 4.54 -2.24 -3.46
N ALA A 497 4.88 -2.35 -2.17
CA ALA A 497 3.92 -2.19 -1.08
C ALA A 497 3.30 -0.78 -1.08
N GLY A 498 4.06 0.21 -1.51
CA GLY A 498 3.65 1.60 -1.62
C GLY A 498 3.19 2.02 -2.99
N LEU A 499 2.63 1.13 -3.83
CA LEU A 499 2.34 1.41 -5.25
C LEU A 499 1.67 2.77 -5.51
N PHE A 500 0.74 3.18 -4.63
CA PHE A 500 -0.01 4.44 -4.74
C PHE A 500 0.63 5.66 -4.07
N ARG A 501 1.79 5.50 -3.43
CA ARG A 501 2.56 6.60 -2.81
C ARG A 501 3.53 7.20 -3.81
N ARG A 502 3.78 8.50 -3.66
CA ARG A 502 4.73 9.25 -4.47
C ARG A 502 6.15 8.74 -4.23
N LYS A 503 6.93 8.58 -5.29
CA LYS A 503 8.27 8.00 -5.27
C LYS A 503 9.27 9.00 -5.82
N VAL A 504 10.21 9.40 -4.97
CA VAL A 504 11.37 10.18 -5.37
C VAL A 504 12.60 9.30 -5.27
N ILE A 505 13.42 9.26 -6.30
CA ILE A 505 14.62 8.43 -6.33
C ILE A 505 15.84 9.33 -6.49
N PHE A 506 16.84 9.17 -5.63
CA PHE A 506 18.15 9.77 -5.81
C PHE A 506 19.15 8.74 -6.32
N ILE A 507 19.84 9.09 -7.41
CA ILE A 507 20.86 8.26 -8.05
C ILE A 507 22.24 8.86 -7.77
N PRO A 508 23.06 8.23 -6.91
CA PRO A 508 24.33 8.79 -6.44
C PRO A 508 25.50 8.60 -7.42
N ASP A 509 25.44 7.60 -8.30
CA ASP A 509 26.46 7.32 -9.33
C ASP A 509 26.01 7.86 -10.70
N ILE A 510 26.96 8.07 -11.62
CA ILE A 510 26.61 8.51 -12.99
C ILE A 510 25.78 7.44 -13.70
N GLU A 511 26.19 6.18 -13.61
CA GLU A 511 25.41 5.03 -14.08
C GLU A 511 24.65 4.40 -12.92
N PRO A 512 23.30 4.29 -12.98
CA PRO A 512 22.52 3.76 -11.88
C PRO A 512 22.77 2.27 -11.65
N ALA A 513 22.92 1.90 -10.37
CA ALA A 513 22.92 0.51 -9.96
C ALA A 513 21.60 -0.20 -10.34
N VAL A 514 21.65 -1.52 -10.53
CA VAL A 514 20.51 -2.35 -11.01
C VAL A 514 19.20 -2.06 -10.26
N ALA A 515 19.23 -1.97 -8.92
CA ALA A 515 18.04 -1.70 -8.13
C ALA A 515 17.43 -0.31 -8.42
N LEU A 516 18.25 0.73 -8.50
CA LEU A 516 17.81 2.09 -8.83
C LEU A 516 17.36 2.20 -10.29
N SER A 517 18.04 1.50 -11.20
CA SER A 517 17.63 1.41 -12.61
C SER A 517 16.24 0.77 -12.74
N ALA A 518 15.94 -0.30 -11.99
CA ALA A 518 14.62 -0.90 -11.97
C ALA A 518 13.56 0.05 -11.38
N LEU A 519 13.84 0.68 -10.24
CA LEU A 519 12.92 1.60 -9.57
C LEU A 519 12.67 2.88 -10.37
N SER A 520 13.64 3.34 -11.17
CA SER A 520 13.51 4.53 -12.03
C SER A 520 12.31 4.47 -12.99
N LYS A 521 11.86 3.26 -13.36
CA LYS A 521 10.73 3.04 -14.27
C LYS A 521 9.38 3.35 -13.64
N VAL A 522 9.30 3.36 -12.31
CA VAL A 522 8.06 3.56 -11.53
C VAL A 522 8.13 4.81 -10.63
N ALA A 523 9.16 5.63 -10.81
CA ALA A 523 9.37 6.84 -10.02
C ALA A 523 8.53 8.02 -10.53
N ASP A 524 7.99 8.84 -9.62
CA ASP A 524 7.35 10.11 -9.96
C ASP A 524 8.40 11.18 -10.28
N ARG A 525 9.52 11.19 -9.55
CA ARG A 525 10.66 12.10 -9.74
C ARG A 525 11.98 11.36 -9.55
N ILE A 526 12.98 11.73 -10.33
CA ILE A 526 14.35 11.21 -10.22
C ILE A 526 15.29 12.39 -10.03
N THR A 527 16.12 12.35 -8.99
CA THR A 527 17.21 13.27 -8.75
C THR A 527 18.54 12.61 -9.07
N VAL A 528 19.39 13.31 -9.81
CA VAL A 528 20.70 12.80 -10.27
C VAL A 528 21.81 13.77 -9.93
N VAL A 529 23.04 13.24 -9.82
CA VAL A 529 24.23 14.04 -9.54
C VAL A 529 24.63 14.92 -10.73
N ALA A 530 24.56 14.39 -11.95
CA ALA A 530 24.98 15.08 -13.17
C ALA A 530 24.02 14.86 -14.35
N GLU A 531 24.09 15.74 -15.34
CA GLU A 531 23.25 15.68 -16.55
C GLU A 531 23.53 14.40 -17.36
N GLU A 532 24.78 13.95 -17.36
CA GLU A 532 25.26 12.74 -18.04
C GLU A 532 24.54 11.46 -17.57
N SER A 533 24.00 11.45 -16.35
CA SER A 533 23.20 10.32 -15.84
C SER A 533 21.91 10.10 -16.63
N ARG A 534 21.37 11.13 -17.31
CA ARG A 534 20.12 11.02 -18.08
C ARG A 534 20.16 9.97 -19.18
N ARG A 535 21.34 9.69 -19.74
CA ARG A 535 21.51 8.68 -20.81
C ARG A 535 21.16 7.25 -20.36
N TYR A 536 21.16 7.00 -19.06
CA TYR A 536 20.83 5.69 -18.47
C TYR A 536 19.38 5.58 -17.98
N LEU A 537 18.59 6.65 -18.10
CA LEU A 537 17.24 6.75 -17.57
C LEU A 537 16.18 6.65 -18.68
N PRO A 538 14.93 6.30 -18.33
CA PRO A 538 13.83 6.32 -19.30
C PRO A 538 13.67 7.71 -19.93
N LYS A 539 13.50 7.80 -21.26
CA LYS A 539 13.37 9.08 -21.99
C LYS A 539 12.24 9.99 -21.48
N ARG A 540 11.20 9.42 -20.87
CA ARG A 540 10.04 10.14 -20.32
C ARG A 540 10.13 10.41 -18.81
N ALA A 541 11.24 10.06 -18.17
CA ALA A 541 11.41 10.26 -16.74
C ALA A 541 11.52 11.75 -16.40
N ASN A 542 10.91 12.16 -15.29
CA ASN A 542 11.02 13.51 -14.77
C ASN A 542 12.30 13.63 -13.92
N VAL A 543 13.38 14.13 -14.54
CA VAL A 543 14.73 14.14 -13.97
C VAL A 543 15.18 15.54 -13.57
N ALA A 544 15.53 15.73 -12.30
CA ALA A 544 16.16 16.94 -11.77
C ALA A 544 17.65 16.68 -11.49
N VAL A 545 18.53 17.53 -12.01
CA VAL A 545 19.96 17.50 -11.68
C VAL A 545 20.16 18.29 -10.40
N THR A 546 20.37 17.58 -9.29
CA THR A 546 20.49 18.20 -7.96
C THR A 546 21.92 18.26 -7.46
N GLY A 547 22.82 17.43 -8.01
CA GLY A 547 24.14 17.21 -7.41
C GLY A 547 24.10 16.15 -6.30
N TYR A 548 25.25 15.93 -5.68
CA TYR A 548 25.42 14.95 -4.60
C TYR A 548 25.27 15.66 -3.25
N PRO A 549 24.31 15.27 -2.39
CA PRO A 549 24.09 15.94 -1.11
C PRO A 549 25.18 15.58 -0.12
N THR A 550 25.84 16.61 0.42
CA THR A 550 26.93 16.50 1.38
C THR A 550 26.48 16.96 2.76
N ARG A 551 27.09 16.40 3.81
CA ARG A 551 26.81 16.80 5.20
C ARG A 551 27.35 18.22 5.47
N PRO A 552 26.58 19.14 6.08
CA PRO A 552 27.06 20.50 6.38
C PRO A 552 28.35 20.56 7.18
N ALA A 553 28.56 19.60 8.10
CA ALA A 553 29.76 19.51 8.94
C ALA A 553 31.06 19.27 8.15
N LEU A 554 31.00 18.78 6.91
CA LEU A 554 32.20 18.50 6.11
C LEU A 554 33.02 19.77 5.84
N THR A 555 32.37 20.90 5.62
CA THR A 555 33.03 22.15 5.22
C THR A 555 33.36 23.09 6.37
N ALA A 556 33.08 22.70 7.62
CA ALA A 556 33.15 23.58 8.79
C ALA A 556 34.57 24.00 9.18
N VAL A 557 35.60 23.26 8.79
CA VAL A 557 37.00 23.45 9.23
C VAL A 557 37.78 24.29 8.22
N ARG A 558 38.53 25.29 8.71
CA ARG A 558 39.49 26.07 7.89
C ARG A 558 40.72 25.24 7.57
N ARG A 559 41.43 25.57 6.49
CA ARG A 559 42.62 24.81 6.07
C ARG A 559 43.74 24.84 7.11
N GLU A 560 44.00 25.99 7.71
CA GLU A 560 45.02 26.15 8.76
C GLU A 560 44.75 25.22 9.95
N ASP A 561 43.50 25.20 10.44
CA ASP A 561 43.08 24.31 11.53
C ASP A 561 43.18 22.83 11.15
N ALA A 562 42.87 22.50 9.89
CA ALA A 562 43.00 21.14 9.39
C ALA A 562 44.46 20.67 9.33
N LEU A 563 45.38 21.52 8.83
CA LEU A 563 46.81 21.22 8.78
C LEU A 563 47.38 21.06 10.18
N ALA A 564 47.09 21.99 11.09
CA ALA A 564 47.51 21.92 12.49
C ALA A 564 46.98 20.66 13.20
N GLY A 565 45.71 20.31 12.97
CA GLY A 565 45.08 19.12 13.57
C GLY A 565 45.70 17.79 13.17
N PHE A 566 46.32 17.71 11.99
CA PHE A 566 47.07 16.53 11.54
C PHE A 566 48.58 16.63 11.76
N GLY A 567 49.08 17.76 12.27
CA GLY A 567 50.52 18.01 12.45
C GLY A 567 51.27 18.19 11.13
N LEU A 568 50.61 18.77 10.12
CA LEU A 568 51.12 18.99 8.78
C LEU A 568 51.73 20.40 8.63
N ASP A 569 52.80 20.51 7.84
CA ASP A 569 53.50 21.77 7.55
C ASP A 569 52.75 22.56 6.46
N PRO A 570 52.34 23.83 6.70
CA PRO A 570 51.63 24.64 5.71
C PRO A 570 52.45 24.99 4.46
N GLU A 571 53.78 24.92 4.51
CA GLU A 571 54.66 25.24 3.38
C GLU A 571 54.86 24.04 2.42
N LEU A 572 54.43 22.83 2.81
CA LEU A 572 54.58 21.62 2.02
C LEU A 572 53.25 21.16 1.40
N PRO A 573 53.26 20.67 0.15
CA PRO A 573 52.05 20.14 -0.46
C PRO A 573 51.63 18.82 0.20
N THR A 574 50.32 18.63 0.39
CA THR A 574 49.74 17.47 1.05
C THR A 574 49.06 16.54 0.05
N VAL A 575 49.45 15.27 0.02
CA VAL A 575 48.73 14.22 -0.74
C VAL A 575 47.91 13.36 0.21
N PHE A 576 46.61 13.26 -0.05
CA PHE A 576 45.73 12.40 0.73
C PHE A 576 45.39 11.11 -0.03
N PHE A 577 45.83 9.97 0.51
CA PHE A 577 45.52 8.64 -0.01
C PHE A 577 44.35 8.05 0.79
N PHE A 578 43.26 7.67 0.12
CA PHE A 578 42.18 6.94 0.78
C PHE A 578 41.45 5.93 -0.12
N GLY A 579 41.18 4.75 0.45
CA GLY A 579 40.50 3.64 -0.24
C GLY A 579 39.02 3.45 0.11
N GLY A 580 38.44 4.33 0.93
CA GLY A 580 37.14 4.15 1.58
C GLY A 580 37.27 3.42 2.93
N SER A 581 36.15 3.16 3.63
CA SER A 581 36.17 2.66 5.01
C SER A 581 36.82 1.29 5.19
N LYS A 582 36.74 0.41 4.19
CA LYS A 582 37.44 -0.89 4.18
C LYS A 582 38.89 -0.79 3.71
N GLY A 583 39.29 0.36 3.14
CA GLY A 583 40.61 0.55 2.53
C GLY A 583 40.75 -0.05 1.13
N ALA A 584 41.87 0.27 0.48
CA ALA A 584 42.22 -0.24 -0.85
C ALA A 584 43.64 -0.82 -0.83
N ALA A 585 43.74 -2.15 -0.65
CA ALA A 585 45.02 -2.83 -0.48
C ALA A 585 46.03 -2.57 -1.61
N SER A 586 45.58 -2.45 -2.87
CA SER A 586 46.45 -2.13 -4.01
C SER A 586 47.02 -0.71 -3.92
N ILE A 587 46.19 0.30 -3.57
CA ILE A 587 46.64 1.68 -3.33
C ILE A 587 47.63 1.72 -2.16
N ASN A 588 47.28 1.09 -1.03
CA ASN A 588 48.13 1.06 0.14
C ASN A 588 49.51 0.45 -0.21
N SER A 589 49.53 -0.69 -0.90
CA SER A 589 50.76 -1.39 -1.27
C SER A 589 51.63 -0.59 -2.25
N ALA A 590 51.02 0.08 -3.22
CA ALA A 590 51.72 0.95 -4.15
C ALA A 590 52.32 2.18 -3.42
N LEU A 591 51.57 2.81 -2.52
CA LEU A 591 52.05 3.93 -1.71
C LEU A 591 53.28 3.53 -0.88
N TRP A 592 53.23 2.39 -0.18
CA TRP A 592 54.36 1.94 0.64
C TRP A 592 55.67 1.79 -0.14
N LYS A 593 55.61 1.41 -1.43
CA LYS A 593 56.79 1.28 -2.30
C LYS A 593 57.40 2.62 -2.69
N ILE A 594 56.57 3.66 -2.84
CA ILE A 594 57.00 4.97 -3.33
C ILE A 594 57.18 6.00 -2.20
N LEU A 595 56.77 5.66 -0.98
CA LEU A 595 56.68 6.58 0.15
C LEU A 595 57.97 7.37 0.42
N PRO A 596 59.18 6.77 0.47
CA PRO A 596 60.40 7.54 0.71
C PRO A 596 60.62 8.65 -0.33
N ARG A 597 60.45 8.31 -1.61
CA ARG A 597 60.61 9.26 -2.73
C ARG A 597 59.51 10.31 -2.77
N LEU A 598 58.29 9.94 -2.37
CA LEU A 598 57.18 10.89 -2.32
C LEU A 598 57.37 11.92 -1.19
N CYS A 599 57.89 11.49 -0.03
CA CYS A 599 58.14 12.37 1.12
C CYS A 599 59.23 13.43 0.88
N GLU A 600 60.09 13.25 -0.13
CA GLU A 600 61.03 14.28 -0.59
C GLU A 600 60.31 15.51 -1.15
N HIS A 601 59.12 15.33 -1.73
CA HIS A 601 58.38 16.39 -2.42
C HIS A 601 57.10 16.84 -1.70
N ALA A 602 56.52 16.01 -0.84
CA ALA A 602 55.22 16.25 -0.23
C ALA A 602 55.08 15.62 1.16
N GLN A 603 54.08 16.05 1.91
CA GLN A 603 53.59 15.33 3.08
C GLN A 603 52.39 14.46 2.71
N VAL A 604 52.24 13.33 3.38
CA VAL A 604 51.30 12.28 3.01
C VAL A 604 50.36 12.00 4.17
N LEU A 605 49.07 12.18 3.90
CA LEU A 605 47.99 11.71 4.76
C LEU A 605 47.45 10.40 4.16
N HIS A 606 47.30 9.35 4.98
CA HIS A 606 46.90 8.04 4.48
C HIS A 606 45.82 7.39 5.34
N ALA A 607 44.62 7.27 4.80
CA ALA A 607 43.55 6.46 5.40
C ALA A 607 43.60 5.03 4.85
N THR A 608 44.21 4.12 5.61
CA THR A 608 44.54 2.75 5.18
C THR A 608 43.31 1.84 5.07
N GLY A 609 42.23 2.20 5.76
CA GLY A 609 41.03 1.40 5.98
C GLY A 609 41.14 0.51 7.22
N GLU A 610 40.00 0.29 7.88
CA GLU A 610 39.89 -0.52 9.11
C GLU A 610 40.46 -1.94 8.92
N ALA A 611 40.25 -2.54 7.75
CA ALA A 611 40.71 -3.89 7.46
C ALA A 611 42.24 -4.01 7.29
N ASN A 612 42.94 -2.92 6.95
CA ASN A 612 44.38 -2.92 6.70
C ASN A 612 45.18 -2.23 7.81
N TRP A 613 44.51 -1.78 8.90
CA TRP A 613 45.15 -0.99 9.94
C TRP A 613 46.21 -1.78 10.72
N GLY A 614 45.97 -3.07 10.98
CA GLY A 614 46.92 -3.93 11.67
C GLY A 614 48.29 -3.95 10.97
N ASP A 615 48.29 -4.30 9.69
CA ASP A 615 49.50 -4.32 8.85
C ASP A 615 50.13 -2.94 8.70
N ALA A 616 49.30 -1.88 8.60
CA ALA A 616 49.79 -0.51 8.48
C ALA A 616 50.51 -0.05 9.75
N ARG A 617 50.05 -0.45 10.94
CA ARG A 617 50.67 -0.09 12.22
C ARG A 617 52.08 -0.67 12.34
N THR A 618 52.25 -1.95 12.01
CA THR A 618 53.57 -2.59 12.00
C THR A 618 54.54 -1.91 11.03
N LYS A 619 54.06 -1.52 9.85
CA LYS A 619 54.89 -0.78 8.88
C LYS A 619 55.25 0.63 9.37
N LEU A 620 54.33 1.30 10.06
CA LEU A 620 54.55 2.63 10.63
C LEU A 620 55.67 2.62 11.68
N GLU A 621 55.70 1.59 12.54
CA GLU A 621 56.74 1.40 13.57
C GLU A 621 58.13 1.19 12.94
N ALA A 622 58.20 0.55 11.77
CA ALA A 622 59.44 0.27 11.04
C ALA A 622 59.95 1.44 10.18
N LEU A 623 59.23 2.57 10.09
CA LEU A 623 59.63 3.70 9.25
C LEU A 623 60.80 4.51 9.86
N PRO A 624 61.77 4.96 9.03
CA PRO A 624 62.79 5.93 9.43
C PRO A 624 62.18 7.23 9.99
N GLU A 625 62.87 7.85 10.95
CA GLU A 625 62.43 9.06 11.64
C GLU A 625 62.25 10.26 10.68
N THR A 626 63.05 10.32 9.62
CA THR A 626 62.96 11.33 8.54
C THR A 626 61.65 11.28 7.76
N ILE A 627 61.03 10.10 7.63
CA ILE A 627 59.75 9.89 6.93
C ILE A 627 58.58 10.06 7.91
N ARG A 628 58.79 9.71 9.18
CA ARG A 628 57.75 9.74 10.23
C ARG A 628 57.16 11.14 10.46
N GLY A 629 57.94 12.20 10.23
CA GLY A 629 57.47 13.59 10.30
C GLY A 629 56.69 14.07 9.07
N ARG A 630 56.65 13.30 7.98
CA ARG A 630 55.96 13.66 6.71
C ARG A 630 54.89 12.66 6.29
N TYR A 631 54.65 11.62 7.08
CA TYR A 631 53.69 10.56 6.76
C TYR A 631 52.79 10.26 7.96
N HIS A 632 51.49 10.49 7.80
CA HIS A 632 50.49 10.35 8.83
C HIS A 632 49.43 9.33 8.39
N ALA A 633 49.40 8.16 9.02
CA ALA A 633 48.47 7.08 8.70
C ALA A 633 47.36 6.94 9.75
N TYR A 634 46.16 6.65 9.28
CA TYR A 634 44.96 6.45 10.10
C TYR A 634 44.13 5.26 9.60
N PRO A 635 43.37 4.56 10.47
CA PRO A 635 42.49 3.46 10.05
C PRO A 635 41.37 3.99 9.15
N TYR A 636 40.54 4.89 9.66
CA TYR A 636 39.56 5.65 8.88
C TYR A 636 39.15 6.93 9.62
N LEU A 637 38.98 8.03 8.87
CA LEU A 637 38.70 9.36 9.45
C LEU A 637 37.18 9.60 9.52
N HIS A 638 36.46 8.97 10.45
CA HIS A 638 34.99 9.07 10.50
C HIS A 638 34.46 10.51 10.65
N GLU A 639 35.06 11.28 11.56
CA GLU A 639 34.59 12.63 11.93
C GLU A 639 35.45 13.73 11.28
N THR A 640 36.71 13.44 10.97
CA THR A 640 37.69 14.41 10.46
C THR A 640 38.00 14.26 8.96
N ILE A 641 37.23 13.45 8.21
CA ILE A 641 37.43 13.32 6.74
C ILE A 641 37.34 14.67 6.01
N GLY A 642 36.46 15.57 6.46
CA GLY A 642 36.32 16.91 5.87
C GLY A 642 37.59 17.75 6.06
N ALA A 643 38.23 17.64 7.23
CA ALA A 643 39.51 18.28 7.49
C ALA A 643 40.62 17.69 6.59
N ALA A 644 40.62 16.37 6.38
CA ALA A 644 41.58 15.72 5.48
C ALA A 644 41.45 16.22 4.03
N PHE A 645 40.22 16.34 3.52
CA PHE A 645 39.98 16.93 2.20
C PHE A 645 40.40 18.39 2.14
N ARG A 646 40.16 19.18 3.19
CA ARG A 646 40.57 20.58 3.24
C ARG A 646 42.09 20.76 3.27
N ALA A 647 42.81 19.86 3.94
CA ALA A 647 44.27 19.87 4.05
C ALA A 647 44.97 19.42 2.75
N ALA A 648 44.33 18.56 1.96
CA ALA A 648 44.91 17.99 0.76
C ALA A 648 45.07 19.01 -0.39
N ASP A 649 46.15 18.88 -1.14
CA ASP A 649 46.40 19.53 -2.44
C ASP A 649 46.15 18.58 -3.61
N LEU A 650 46.25 17.28 -3.34
CA LEU A 650 45.97 16.20 -4.29
C LEU A 650 45.39 15.01 -3.54
N ILE A 651 44.35 14.41 -4.09
CA ILE A 651 43.74 13.19 -3.54
C ILE A 651 44.04 12.00 -4.45
N VAL A 652 44.43 10.86 -3.87
CA VAL A 652 44.51 9.59 -4.57
C VAL A 652 43.51 8.62 -3.96
N SER A 653 42.51 8.21 -4.74
CA SER A 653 41.42 7.41 -4.18
C SER A 653 40.75 6.46 -5.17
N ARG A 654 39.90 5.58 -4.64
CA ARG A 654 38.87 4.90 -5.44
C ARG A 654 37.84 5.91 -5.96
N ALA A 655 37.07 5.54 -6.99
CA ALA A 655 36.09 6.41 -7.65
C ALA A 655 34.64 6.07 -7.29
N GLY A 656 34.33 6.06 -5.99
CA GLY A 656 32.97 5.83 -5.49
C GLY A 656 32.05 7.04 -5.69
N ALA A 657 30.74 6.88 -5.51
CA ALA A 657 29.77 7.96 -5.70
C ALA A 657 30.11 9.27 -4.96
N SER A 658 30.64 9.20 -3.73
CA SER A 658 30.98 10.39 -2.95
C SER A 658 32.08 11.23 -3.57
N THR A 659 32.97 10.65 -4.39
CA THR A 659 34.05 11.42 -5.03
C THR A 659 33.52 12.44 -6.04
N ILE A 660 32.35 12.18 -6.62
CA ILE A 660 31.70 13.08 -7.58
C ILE A 660 31.06 14.28 -6.88
N GLY A 661 30.80 14.18 -5.57
CA GLY A 661 30.19 15.24 -4.77
C GLY A 661 31.18 15.97 -3.86
N GLU A 662 31.92 15.19 -3.07
CA GLU A 662 32.78 15.71 -2.01
C GLU A 662 34.01 16.41 -2.57
N PHE A 663 34.69 15.86 -3.60
CA PHE A 663 35.91 16.51 -4.11
C PHE A 663 35.64 17.86 -4.79
N PRO A 664 34.58 17.99 -5.63
CA PRO A 664 34.16 19.30 -6.12
C PRO A 664 33.90 20.32 -5.01
N LEU A 665 33.30 19.91 -3.90
CA LEU A 665 33.00 20.79 -2.76
C LEU A 665 34.26 21.40 -2.13
N PHE A 666 35.36 20.66 -2.08
CA PHE A 666 36.65 21.15 -1.59
C PHE A 666 37.56 21.71 -2.69
N ALA A 667 37.16 21.59 -3.96
CA ALA A 667 37.94 21.99 -5.13
C ALA A 667 39.32 21.30 -5.21
N VAL A 668 39.43 20.04 -4.77
CA VAL A 668 40.73 19.33 -4.70
C VAL A 668 40.91 18.41 -5.92
N PRO A 669 41.99 18.58 -6.71
CA PRO A 669 42.36 17.67 -7.79
C PRO A 669 42.49 16.22 -7.31
N ALA A 670 42.20 15.25 -8.19
CA ALA A 670 42.26 13.84 -7.82
C ALA A 670 42.93 12.96 -8.88
N ILE A 671 43.62 11.91 -8.42
CA ILE A 671 44.01 10.74 -9.21
C ILE A 671 43.09 9.60 -8.79
N LEU A 672 42.26 9.14 -9.71
CA LEU A 672 41.22 8.17 -9.46
C LEU A 672 41.65 6.79 -9.95
N VAL A 673 41.52 5.81 -9.07
CA VAL A 673 41.90 4.42 -9.30
C VAL A 673 40.67 3.52 -9.16
N PRO A 674 39.84 3.35 -10.21
CA PRO A 674 38.61 2.55 -10.10
C PRO A 674 38.88 1.10 -9.68
N TYR A 675 37.98 0.55 -8.86
CA TYR A 675 38.11 -0.82 -8.37
C TYR A 675 37.82 -1.86 -9.49
N PRO A 676 38.71 -2.83 -9.75
CA PRO A 676 38.58 -3.77 -10.88
C PRO A 676 37.36 -4.71 -10.80
N HIS A 677 36.88 -5.05 -9.59
CA HIS A 677 35.71 -5.94 -9.46
C HIS A 677 34.36 -5.21 -9.37
N ALA A 678 34.36 -3.87 -9.25
CA ALA A 678 33.16 -3.02 -9.35
C ALA A 678 33.28 -2.06 -10.54
N TRP A 679 33.96 -2.54 -11.59
CA TRP A 679 34.48 -1.75 -12.71
C TRP A 679 33.46 -0.85 -13.38
N ARG A 680 32.23 -1.35 -13.59
CA ARG A 680 31.21 -0.64 -14.36
C ARG A 680 30.87 0.74 -13.79
N TYR A 681 30.62 0.85 -12.49
CA TYR A 681 30.13 2.12 -11.90
C TYR A 681 31.29 3.08 -11.59
N GLN A 682 32.36 2.59 -10.95
CA GLN A 682 33.47 3.45 -10.54
C GLN A 682 34.26 4.02 -11.74
N ARG A 683 34.39 3.24 -12.83
CA ARG A 683 35.03 3.75 -14.04
C ARG A 683 34.26 4.91 -14.64
N VAL A 684 32.93 4.80 -14.75
CA VAL A 684 32.09 5.87 -15.31
C VAL A 684 32.14 7.13 -14.44
N ASN A 685 32.18 6.98 -13.12
CA ASN A 685 32.35 8.10 -12.20
C ASN A 685 33.73 8.79 -12.37
N ALA A 686 34.79 8.01 -12.54
CA ALA A 686 36.13 8.55 -12.77
C ALA A 686 36.24 9.25 -14.12
N GLU A 687 35.75 8.61 -15.19
CA GLU A 687 35.70 9.18 -16.54
C GLU A 687 34.93 10.49 -16.58
N TYR A 688 33.85 10.62 -15.81
CA TYR A 688 33.13 11.89 -15.68
C TYR A 688 34.04 13.03 -15.20
N LEU A 689 34.78 12.84 -14.11
CA LEU A 689 35.69 13.87 -13.58
C LEU A 689 36.89 14.12 -14.51
N VAL A 690 37.42 13.07 -15.14
CA VAL A 690 38.54 13.16 -16.09
C VAL A 690 38.14 13.95 -17.35
N ASN A 691 36.96 13.67 -17.91
CA ASN A 691 36.45 14.38 -19.09
C ASN A 691 36.17 15.86 -18.83
N LYS A 692 35.98 16.26 -17.56
CA LYS A 692 35.86 17.67 -17.15
C LYS A 692 37.21 18.32 -16.84
N GLY A 693 38.32 17.58 -16.98
CA GLY A 693 39.66 18.05 -16.63
C GLY A 693 39.92 18.16 -15.12
N ALA A 694 39.06 17.56 -14.29
CA ALA A 694 39.11 17.69 -12.84
C ALA A 694 39.97 16.60 -12.16
N ALA A 695 40.19 15.47 -12.84
CA ALA A 695 40.92 14.32 -12.30
C ALA A 695 41.78 13.62 -13.36
N LEU A 696 42.76 12.84 -12.92
CA LEU A 696 43.47 11.86 -13.75
C LEU A 696 42.96 10.45 -13.46
N LEU A 697 42.96 9.59 -14.47
CA LEU A 697 42.61 8.18 -14.34
C LEU A 697 43.89 7.34 -14.32
N LEU A 698 44.06 6.52 -13.28
CA LEU A 698 45.14 5.53 -13.21
C LEU A 698 44.53 4.14 -13.02
N ARG A 699 44.87 3.17 -13.87
CA ARG A 699 44.31 1.82 -13.76
C ARG A 699 44.95 1.08 -12.59
N ASP A 700 44.19 0.18 -11.94
CA ASP A 700 44.69 -0.58 -10.79
C ASP A 700 45.93 -1.41 -11.13
N GLU A 701 45.98 -1.95 -12.36
CA GLU A 701 47.11 -2.72 -12.92
C GLU A 701 48.37 -1.85 -13.13
N GLU A 702 48.21 -0.55 -13.37
CA GLU A 702 49.28 0.41 -13.64
C GLU A 702 49.81 1.07 -12.36
N LEU A 703 49.24 0.76 -11.19
CA LEU A 703 49.56 1.41 -9.92
C LEU A 703 51.03 1.30 -9.52
N THR A 704 51.67 0.15 -9.77
CA THR A 704 53.03 -0.11 -9.26
C THR A 704 54.04 0.85 -9.87
N ASP A 705 53.92 1.10 -11.18
CA ASP A 705 54.90 1.90 -11.93
C ASP A 705 54.38 3.32 -12.22
N GLY A 706 53.06 3.49 -12.34
CA GLY A 706 52.43 4.75 -12.75
C GLY A 706 52.07 5.70 -11.61
N LEU A 707 52.02 5.25 -10.36
CA LEU A 707 51.52 6.07 -9.25
C LEU A 707 52.43 7.28 -8.94
N LEU A 708 53.73 7.06 -8.74
CA LEU A 708 54.67 8.14 -8.41
C LEU A 708 54.77 9.18 -9.55
N PRO A 709 54.94 8.79 -10.84
CA PRO A 709 54.95 9.74 -11.94
C PRO A 709 53.68 10.58 -12.00
N SER A 710 52.49 9.96 -11.85
CA SER A 710 51.21 10.67 -11.92
C SER A 710 51.04 11.68 -10.77
N VAL A 711 51.48 11.31 -9.56
CA VAL A 711 51.43 12.20 -8.39
C VAL A 711 52.37 13.40 -8.59
N LEU A 712 53.62 13.16 -9.00
CA LEU A 712 54.60 14.24 -9.21
C LEU A 712 54.23 15.16 -10.38
N ASP A 713 53.63 14.62 -11.43
CA ASP A 713 53.12 15.38 -12.58
C ASP A 713 52.05 16.41 -12.17
N VAL A 714 51.18 16.09 -11.20
CA VAL A 714 50.18 17.05 -10.70
C VAL A 714 50.74 17.95 -9.60
N LEU A 715 51.65 17.44 -8.76
CA LEU A 715 52.19 18.21 -7.63
C LEU A 715 53.21 19.28 -8.03
N THR A 716 54.04 19.00 -9.03
CA THR A 716 55.12 19.91 -9.44
C THR A 716 54.64 20.95 -10.46
N ASP A 717 53.59 20.65 -11.23
CA ASP A 717 52.95 21.60 -12.15
C ASP A 717 51.80 22.36 -11.47
N ALA A 718 52.12 23.57 -10.96
CA ALA A 718 51.16 24.43 -10.29
C ALA A 718 50.02 24.89 -11.22
N GLU A 719 50.29 25.10 -12.52
CA GLU A 719 49.26 25.52 -13.48
C GLU A 719 48.26 24.40 -13.74
N LYS A 720 48.76 23.17 -13.93
CA LYS A 720 47.91 21.98 -14.06
C LYS A 720 47.07 21.75 -12.81
N ARG A 721 47.66 21.88 -11.62
CA ARG A 721 46.93 21.74 -10.35
C ARG A 721 45.81 22.77 -10.23
N GLU A 722 46.07 24.04 -10.56
CA GLU A 722 45.03 25.08 -10.52
C GLU A 722 43.94 24.84 -11.57
N ARG A 723 44.29 24.43 -12.80
CA ARG A 723 43.29 24.05 -13.83
C ARG A 723 42.37 22.93 -13.35
N MET A 724 42.93 21.88 -12.74
CA MET A 724 42.16 20.78 -12.17
C MET A 724 41.30 21.23 -10.98
N SER A 725 41.83 22.10 -10.12
CA SER A 725 41.09 22.66 -8.98
C SER A 725 39.91 23.53 -9.44
N ALA A 726 40.13 24.40 -10.42
CA ALA A 726 39.09 25.21 -11.04
C ALA A 726 38.01 24.35 -11.70
N ALA A 727 38.40 23.27 -12.39
CA ALA A 727 37.47 22.29 -12.94
C ALA A 727 36.64 21.63 -11.83
N MET A 728 37.26 21.15 -10.74
CA MET A 728 36.55 20.62 -9.57
C MET A 728 35.56 21.64 -8.99
N ARG A 729 35.98 22.90 -8.81
CA ARG A 729 35.15 23.99 -8.27
C ARG A 729 33.91 24.25 -9.13
N SER A 730 34.04 24.16 -10.46
CA SER A 730 32.93 24.34 -11.39
C SER A 730 31.84 23.26 -11.28
N LEU A 731 32.19 22.07 -10.77
CA LEU A 731 31.28 20.95 -10.58
C LEU A 731 30.58 20.97 -9.21
N ALA A 732 30.96 21.88 -8.31
CA ALA A 732 30.45 21.93 -6.95
C ALA A 732 28.95 22.31 -6.93
N LYS A 733 28.17 21.55 -6.15
CA LYS A 733 26.74 21.78 -5.89
C LYS A 733 26.47 21.79 -4.38
N PRO A 734 26.84 22.87 -3.67
CA PRO A 734 26.72 22.91 -2.20
C PRO A 734 25.26 22.86 -1.71
N ASP A 735 24.31 23.25 -2.55
CA ASP A 735 22.87 23.25 -2.30
C ASP A 735 22.17 21.93 -2.70
N ALA A 736 22.91 20.85 -2.95
CA ALA A 736 22.35 19.59 -3.41
C ALA A 736 21.35 18.96 -2.43
N ALA A 737 21.61 19.04 -1.11
CA ALA A 737 20.68 18.56 -0.09
C ALA A 737 19.36 19.35 -0.12
N ASP A 738 19.45 20.68 -0.22
CA ASP A 738 18.32 21.60 -0.37
C ASP A 738 17.49 21.32 -1.62
N ALA A 739 18.16 21.11 -2.75
CA ALA A 739 17.51 20.84 -4.03
C ALA A 739 16.71 19.53 -3.99
N ILE A 740 17.28 18.46 -3.42
CA ILE A 740 16.56 17.18 -3.24
C ILE A 740 15.41 17.36 -2.25
N ALA A 741 15.63 18.09 -1.14
CA ALA A 741 14.58 18.38 -0.16
C ALA A 741 13.37 19.12 -0.78
N ALA A 742 13.62 20.08 -1.68
CA ALA A 742 12.58 20.78 -2.41
C ALA A 742 11.78 19.86 -3.36
N VAL A 743 12.46 18.93 -4.06
CA VAL A 743 11.80 17.94 -4.93
C VAL A 743 10.88 17.01 -4.13
N LEU A 744 11.30 16.64 -2.92
CA LEU A 744 10.50 15.80 -2.01
C LEU A 744 9.22 16.51 -1.56
N LEU A 745 9.31 17.79 -1.20
CA LEU A 745 8.16 18.62 -0.84
C LEU A 745 7.18 18.80 -2.01
N GLU A 746 7.70 19.05 -3.20
CA GLU A 746 6.89 19.18 -4.41
C GLU A 746 6.15 17.87 -4.72
N ALA A 747 6.85 16.72 -4.61
CA ALA A 747 6.26 15.41 -4.79
C ALA A 747 5.16 15.11 -3.75
N GLY A 748 5.34 15.58 -2.50
CA GLY A 748 4.34 15.50 -1.42
C GLY A 748 3.12 16.42 -1.58
N GLY A 749 3.05 17.21 -2.67
CA GLY A 749 1.85 17.99 -3.00
C GLY A 749 1.79 19.41 -2.43
N LYS A 750 2.91 19.98 -1.95
CA LYS A 750 2.97 21.36 -1.43
C LYS A 750 4.08 22.17 -2.09
N THR A 751 3.70 23.21 -2.83
CA THR A 751 4.65 24.21 -3.34
C THR A 751 4.98 25.20 -2.24
N ASN A 752 6.28 25.34 -1.94
CA ASN A 752 6.78 26.29 -0.94
C ASN A 752 6.60 27.73 -1.47
N LYS A 753 5.44 28.34 -1.21
CA LYS A 753 5.09 29.70 -1.66
C LYS A 753 5.88 30.82 -0.94
N LYS A 754 6.85 30.50 -0.08
CA LYS A 754 7.60 31.49 0.72
C LYS A 754 8.87 32.04 0.07
N ARG A 755 9.29 31.61 -1.12
CA ARG A 755 10.45 32.20 -1.85
C ARG A 755 10.04 32.99 -3.09
N LYS A 756 9.27 34.06 -2.91
CA LYS A 756 9.21 35.23 -3.82
C LYS A 756 8.80 36.45 -2.99
N LYS A 757 9.75 37.01 -2.25
CA LYS A 757 9.84 38.42 -1.93
C LYS A 757 11.31 38.77 -1.85
#